data_AF-A0A2N2LFS6-F1
#
_entry.id   AF-A0A2N2LFS6-F1
#
_cell.length_a   1.000
_cell.length_b   1.000
_cell.length_c   1.000
_cell.angle_alpha   90.00
_cell.angle_beta   90.00
_cell.angle_gamma   90.00
#
_symmetry.space_group_name_H-M   'P 1'
#
loop_
_entity.id
_entity.type
_entity.pdbx_description
1 polymer ?
#
loop_
_entity_poly.entity_id
_entity_poly.type
_entity_poly.pdbx_seq_one_letter_code
_entity_poly.pdbx_strand_id
1 'polypeptide(L)'
;MNPRSGFSATIKSGGTMKSLFCVILCLTAIAALAAAPLTMMPLDVYQPDGTALRIYASGDEFHNWVHDAENYTIVQNDEGYYVYCRREGEYLVPTDLIAGRDHPMALQPGINISPSQLEQKYARAEAVRRNYGSRNTPTTGLVKNISIFIKFADDPDFNLPFSTFDDMLNSPAQADNSLKSFFLAVSYGQLEIDTRFFPAPHADVVVAYTDIYPRGYYQPYSASNPQGYPAGGFEYWVVRETELISRAVSDVEQQIATDLVIDANGDGLVDSVCFIVQGSSGAWAEMLWGHQYSLWNVNVDIHGIRISDYTLTMESEAAAYGSIVLKHEIFHTLGAPDLYRYYNQSISPVGAWDIMAYTGNPYLTTGAWMRYQYGHWTDPPPAIYQSGTYTLQPINTSASANSYRIPSWVANEFYILEYRKAGEFFDSNIPGSGLLVYRLNRNTQGNSNGPPDELFIYRPNSANNNQDGNILLAFLSAESRRKVINEVSTPSGYSSLNTPGGLNLYDVGFAGDTISFKVKISQIQLTAPYWGDAMISGTDKLVTWKAKNYSGDISVEYSADLGQNWIVITESTPNTGSYLWEHIPVQDSEQCQIRISLIGTSQQDSSTYPFSINSTLAVPIPLLPHNLATGVATNPLISWQSVSGATGYHFQLSSTPNFDSPTYNLITFPTASYLCSLLLPFTTYYWRVASVSGEASSMFCPVQSFCTGAVSEVPAVPNQISPPNFTTGTSITPTLSWQSVAQADAYRVQIATDGYFSTLVEEVQGITQNSWVPAPLLPNRIYYWRVGATNAAGNSNYSQIWRFTTGNGTALEENLLPALSNSLHRNFPNPFNPSTTISFSVKNPSLPIRLEIYNTRGQLLRCLYAGKPAASSMSLQWDGRDDRGKPCPSGVYLYRLSSQDFCETLKLLMLK
;
A
#
# COMPACT_ATOMS: atom_id res chain seq x y z
N MET A 1 -31.57 24.65 -58.19
CA MET A 1 -31.79 26.05 -57.82
C MET A 1 -30.90 26.40 -56.64
N ASN A 2 -30.21 27.53 -56.71
CA ASN A 2 -29.44 28.22 -55.67
C ASN A 2 -29.86 29.71 -55.82
N PRO A 3 -29.64 30.66 -54.87
CA PRO A 3 -28.37 30.78 -54.13
C PRO A 3 -28.35 31.49 -52.74
N ARG A 4 -27.13 31.51 -52.16
CA ARG A 4 -26.47 32.58 -51.33
C ARG A 4 -26.91 32.76 -49.86
N SER A 5 -26.02 33.09 -48.91
CA SER A 5 -24.55 33.39 -48.90
C SER A 5 -24.04 33.31 -47.44
N GLY A 6 -22.76 33.07 -47.08
CA GLY A 6 -21.53 32.82 -47.84
C GLY A 6 -20.36 33.76 -47.46
N PHE A 7 -19.31 33.25 -46.77
CA PHE A 7 -17.89 33.72 -46.62
C PHE A 7 -17.23 32.76 -45.57
N SER A 8 -16.26 31.86 -45.85
CA SER A 8 -14.88 31.94 -46.42
C SER A 8 -13.90 32.68 -45.48
N ALA A 9 -12.71 32.17 -45.08
CA ALA A 9 -11.75 31.22 -45.71
C ALA A 9 -11.19 30.16 -44.69
N THR A 10 -10.73 28.93 -45.01
CA THR A 10 -9.51 28.45 -45.75
C THR A 10 -8.18 28.90 -45.10
N ILE A 11 -7.12 28.09 -44.83
CA ILE A 11 -6.50 26.91 -45.51
C ILE A 11 -5.95 25.79 -44.54
N LYS A 12 -5.84 24.57 -45.11
CA LYS A 12 -5.22 23.25 -44.77
C LYS A 12 -3.97 23.06 -43.84
N SER A 13 -3.93 21.82 -43.29
CA SER A 13 -2.82 20.81 -43.24
C SER A 13 -1.67 20.86 -42.20
N GLY A 14 -1.30 19.65 -41.72
CA GLY A 14 -0.19 19.36 -40.81
C GLY A 14 -0.63 19.43 -39.33
N GLY A 15 -0.46 18.43 -38.46
CA GLY A 15 0.38 17.25 -38.52
C GLY A 15 1.59 17.39 -37.59
N THR A 16 1.43 17.08 -36.30
CA THR A 16 2.50 16.50 -35.46
C THR A 16 1.97 16.02 -34.12
N MET A 17 2.39 14.81 -33.76
CA MET A 17 2.33 14.22 -32.44
C MET A 17 3.21 15.04 -31.48
N LYS A 18 2.67 15.53 -30.36
CA LYS A 18 3.48 15.96 -29.21
C LYS A 18 2.87 15.45 -27.92
N SER A 19 3.49 14.39 -27.41
CA SER A 19 3.42 13.95 -26.03
C SER A 19 3.62 15.11 -25.05
N LEU A 20 2.71 15.27 -24.09
CA LEU A 20 2.98 16.01 -22.87
C LEU A 20 2.72 15.08 -21.68
N PHE A 21 3.69 15.01 -20.78
CA PHE A 21 3.63 14.22 -19.55
C PHE A 21 2.44 14.65 -18.69
N CYS A 22 1.47 13.78 -18.47
CA CYS A 22 0.65 13.83 -17.26
C CYS A 22 1.38 13.03 -16.17
N VAL A 23 1.95 13.75 -15.21
CA VAL A 23 2.61 13.16 -14.04
C VAL A 23 1.58 12.41 -13.21
N ILE A 24 1.87 11.14 -12.93
CA ILE A 24 1.08 10.30 -12.04
C ILE A 24 1.23 10.84 -10.62
N LEU A 25 0.12 11.31 -10.05
CA LEU A 25 -0.02 11.64 -8.63
C LEU A 25 -1.17 10.80 -8.06
N CYS A 26 -1.00 9.47 -8.12
CA CYS A 26 -1.82 8.55 -7.34
C CYS A 26 -1.37 8.66 -5.88
N LEU A 27 -2.22 9.29 -5.06
CA LEU A 27 -2.03 9.35 -3.61
C LEU A 27 -1.94 7.94 -3.02
N THR A 28 -0.93 7.72 -2.21
CA THR A 28 -0.71 6.48 -1.46
C THR A 28 -1.71 6.38 -0.32
N ALA A 29 -2.88 5.79 -0.58
CA ALA A 29 -3.72 5.20 0.45
C ALA A 29 -3.34 3.72 0.60
N ILE A 30 -2.45 3.40 1.53
CA ILE A 30 -2.17 2.01 1.91
C ILE A 30 -3.28 1.56 2.85
N ALA A 31 -4.41 1.13 2.28
CA ALA A 31 -5.43 0.41 3.01
C ALA A 31 -4.98 -1.05 3.16
N ALA A 32 -4.47 -1.40 4.34
CA ALA A 32 -4.35 -2.81 4.74
C ALA A 32 -5.76 -3.31 5.07
N LEU A 33 -6.41 -3.96 4.09
CA LEU A 33 -7.73 -4.54 4.27
C LEU A 33 -7.58 -5.92 4.90
N ALA A 34 -7.74 -5.96 6.22
CA ALA A 34 -7.90 -7.16 7.00
C ALA A 34 -9.26 -7.83 6.71
N ALA A 35 -9.72 -8.63 7.65
CA ALA A 35 -10.54 -9.80 7.40
C ALA A 35 -11.96 -9.61 8.01
N ALA A 36 -13.00 -9.58 7.15
CA ALA A 36 -14.30 -8.90 7.32
C ALA A 36 -14.43 -7.87 8.47
N PRO A 37 -13.54 -6.86 8.54
CA PRO A 37 -13.68 -5.85 9.56
C PRO A 37 -14.74 -4.87 9.07
N LEU A 38 -15.63 -4.45 9.97
CA LEU A 38 -16.12 -3.08 9.86
C LEU A 38 -14.87 -2.19 9.95
N THR A 39 -14.64 -1.37 8.93
CA THR A 39 -13.46 -0.49 8.87
C THR A 39 -13.93 0.95 8.78
N MET A 40 -13.32 1.83 9.58
CA MET A 40 -13.67 3.24 9.65
C MET A 40 -15.16 3.47 10.01
N MET A 41 -15.75 2.63 10.88
CA MET A 41 -17.11 2.84 11.40
C MET A 41 -17.15 4.14 12.20
N PRO A 42 -17.88 5.17 11.77
CA PRO A 42 -17.67 6.49 12.30
C PRO A 42 -18.58 6.72 13.53
N LEU A 43 -17.97 6.97 14.69
CA LEU A 43 -18.61 7.10 16.00
C LEU A 43 -18.60 8.56 16.48
N ASP A 44 -19.77 9.05 16.91
CA ASP A 44 -19.86 10.28 17.71
C ASP A 44 -19.77 9.94 19.19
N VAL A 45 -18.78 10.51 19.86
CA VAL A 45 -18.62 10.43 21.32
C VAL A 45 -18.49 11.82 21.91
N TYR A 46 -18.53 11.90 23.24
CA TYR A 46 -18.30 13.14 23.98
C TYR A 46 -17.17 12.93 24.98
N GLN A 47 -16.26 13.90 25.05
CA GLN A 47 -15.28 14.00 26.13
C GLN A 47 -16.00 14.34 27.45
N PRO A 48 -15.40 14.05 28.63
CA PRO A 48 -15.96 14.40 29.94
C PRO A 48 -16.30 15.89 30.14
N ASP A 49 -15.69 16.80 29.37
CA ASP A 49 -15.99 18.23 29.37
C ASP A 49 -17.19 18.63 28.47
N GLY A 50 -17.82 17.66 27.81
CA GLY A 50 -18.93 17.86 26.88
C GLY A 50 -18.51 18.14 25.42
N THR A 51 -17.21 18.15 25.11
CA THR A 51 -16.72 18.34 23.73
C THR A 51 -17.08 17.14 22.86
N ALA A 52 -17.83 17.39 21.78
CA ALA A 52 -18.14 16.37 20.77
C ALA A 52 -16.89 15.98 19.98
N LEU A 53 -16.71 14.68 19.76
CA LEU A 53 -15.56 14.08 19.11
C LEU A 53 -16.02 13.02 18.11
N ARG A 54 -15.60 13.15 16.84
CA ARG A 54 -15.76 12.11 15.82
C ARG A 54 -14.52 11.21 15.83
N ILE A 55 -14.71 9.93 16.12
CA ILE A 55 -13.71 8.87 15.99
C ILE A 55 -14.22 7.79 15.06
N TYR A 56 -13.43 6.75 14.88
CA TYR A 56 -13.78 5.60 14.07
C TYR A 56 -13.48 4.31 14.84
N ALA A 57 -14.39 3.35 14.79
CA ALA A 57 -14.10 1.98 15.18
C ALA A 57 -13.69 1.17 13.95
N SER A 58 -12.76 0.25 14.13
CA SER A 58 -12.52 -0.84 13.19
C SER A 58 -12.40 -2.16 13.94
N GLY A 59 -12.81 -3.26 13.33
CA GLY A 59 -12.78 -4.58 13.96
C GLY A 59 -13.78 -5.57 13.40
N ASP A 60 -13.70 -6.78 13.91
CA ASP A 60 -14.66 -7.85 13.70
C ASP A 60 -15.47 -8.14 14.98
N GLU A 61 -16.20 -9.24 14.97
CA GLU A 61 -17.00 -9.78 16.07
C GLU A 61 -16.21 -10.18 17.34
N PHE A 62 -14.88 -10.36 17.25
CA PHE A 62 -14.04 -10.80 18.38
C PHE A 62 -13.16 -9.68 18.94
N HIS A 63 -12.79 -8.72 18.09
CA HIS A 63 -11.99 -7.58 18.50
C HIS A 63 -12.22 -6.35 17.63
N ASN A 64 -12.71 -5.29 18.28
CA ASN A 64 -12.66 -3.94 17.76
C ASN A 64 -11.68 -3.05 18.53
N TRP A 65 -11.21 -2.01 17.85
CA TRP A 65 -10.45 -0.91 18.41
C TRP A 65 -10.94 0.41 17.82
N VAL A 66 -10.69 1.50 18.53
CA VAL A 66 -11.06 2.84 18.08
C VAL A 66 -9.84 3.67 17.76
N HIS A 67 -9.97 4.53 16.75
CA HIS A 67 -8.89 5.32 16.17
C HIS A 67 -9.44 6.61 15.51
N ASP A 68 -8.54 7.52 15.13
CA ASP A 68 -8.89 8.69 14.31
C ASP A 68 -8.85 8.39 12.80
N ALA A 69 -9.05 9.43 11.97
CA ALA A 69 -9.01 9.30 10.50
C ALA A 69 -7.61 8.93 9.94
N GLU A 70 -6.56 9.10 10.74
CA GLU A 70 -5.16 8.82 10.40
C GLU A 70 -4.69 7.47 11.00
N ASN A 71 -5.63 6.71 11.56
CA ASN A 71 -5.45 5.41 12.22
C ASN A 71 -4.61 5.47 13.51
N TYR A 72 -4.56 6.60 14.22
CA TYR A 72 -4.01 6.64 15.57
C TYR A 72 -5.02 6.09 16.57
N THR A 73 -4.65 5.03 17.27
CA THR A 73 -5.51 4.31 18.22
C THR A 73 -5.79 5.14 19.47
N ILE A 74 -7.05 5.09 19.90
CA ILE A 74 -7.63 5.88 21.00
C ILE A 74 -8.11 4.91 22.09
N VAL A 75 -7.80 5.25 23.35
CA VAL A 75 -8.21 4.54 24.57
C VAL A 75 -8.81 5.53 25.56
N GLN A 76 -9.47 5.04 26.61
CA GLN A 76 -9.90 5.88 27.73
C GLN A 76 -8.83 5.91 28.82
N ASN A 77 -8.58 7.08 29.40
CA ASN A 77 -7.77 7.21 30.62
C ASN A 77 -8.63 7.07 31.89
N ASP A 78 -8.00 7.03 33.07
CA ASP A 78 -8.68 6.90 34.36
C ASP A 78 -9.67 8.05 34.67
N GLU A 79 -9.54 9.20 34.00
CA GLU A 79 -10.43 10.35 34.11
C GLU A 79 -11.62 10.29 33.11
N GLY A 80 -11.68 9.27 32.26
CA GLY A 80 -12.73 9.07 31.26
C GLY A 80 -12.52 9.82 29.94
N TYR A 81 -11.41 10.53 29.75
CA TYR A 81 -11.09 11.19 28.48
C TYR A 81 -10.67 10.17 27.41
N TYR A 82 -11.12 10.41 26.18
CA TYR A 82 -10.63 9.74 24.98
C TYR A 82 -9.25 10.32 24.65
N VAL A 83 -8.21 9.49 24.76
CA VAL A 83 -6.81 9.87 24.56
C VAL A 83 -6.13 8.93 23.56
N TYR A 84 -5.14 9.41 22.83
CA TYR A 84 -4.31 8.52 22.03
C TYR A 84 -3.51 7.60 22.94
N CYS A 85 -3.28 6.35 22.51
CA CYS A 85 -2.49 5.39 23.27
C CYS A 85 -1.07 5.23 22.73
N ARG A 86 -0.22 4.57 23.51
CA ARG A 86 1.08 4.05 23.08
C ARG A 86 1.20 2.60 23.51
N ARG A 87 2.04 1.84 22.82
CA ARG A 87 2.27 0.43 23.16
C ARG A 87 3.41 0.28 24.16
N GLU A 88 3.16 -0.39 25.28
CA GLU A 88 4.18 -0.82 26.24
C GLU A 88 4.17 -2.35 26.37
N GLY A 89 5.12 -3.00 25.71
CA GLY A 89 5.18 -4.46 25.63
C GLY A 89 3.97 -5.04 24.89
N GLU A 90 3.13 -5.76 25.63
CA GLU A 90 1.88 -6.33 25.11
C GLU A 90 0.66 -5.40 25.27
N TYR A 91 0.73 -4.35 26.09
CA TYR A 91 -0.43 -3.53 26.45
C TYR A 91 -0.50 -2.21 25.67
N LEU A 92 -1.73 -1.75 25.42
CA LEU A 92 -2.02 -0.37 25.03
C LEU A 92 -2.17 0.46 26.30
N VAL A 93 -1.40 1.54 26.40
CA VAL A 93 -1.35 2.41 27.59
C VAL A 93 -1.85 3.81 27.19
N PRO A 94 -2.79 4.41 27.94
CA PRO A 94 -3.24 5.79 27.72
C PRO A 94 -2.07 6.79 27.75
N THR A 95 -2.21 7.89 27.02
CA THR A 95 -1.28 9.04 27.10
C THR A 95 -2.03 10.30 27.52
N ASP A 96 -1.29 11.38 27.78
CA ASP A 96 -1.87 12.68 28.13
C ASP A 96 -2.43 13.45 26.90
N LEU A 97 -2.36 12.86 25.69
CA LEU A 97 -2.79 13.48 24.44
C LEU A 97 -4.28 13.21 24.19
N ILE A 98 -5.11 14.22 24.35
CA ILE A 98 -6.57 14.12 24.25
C ILE A 98 -7.02 14.16 22.78
N ALA A 99 -7.78 13.15 22.37
CA ALA A 99 -8.31 13.01 21.02
C ALA A 99 -9.23 14.19 20.66
N GLY A 100 -9.05 14.72 19.44
CA GLY A 100 -9.72 15.94 18.96
C GLY A 100 -9.20 17.27 19.50
N ARG A 101 -8.28 17.27 20.47
CA ARG A 101 -7.62 18.48 20.99
C ARG A 101 -6.14 18.53 20.66
N ASP A 102 -5.44 17.42 20.87
CA ASP A 102 -3.99 17.30 20.74
C ASP A 102 -3.61 16.47 19.50
N HIS A 103 -2.40 16.64 18.97
CA HIS A 103 -1.93 15.94 17.76
C HIS A 103 -0.90 14.84 18.08
N PRO A 104 -1.12 13.58 17.65
CA PRO A 104 -0.32 12.42 18.04
C PRO A 104 0.98 12.21 17.23
N MET A 105 1.63 13.27 16.72
CA MET A 105 2.80 13.17 15.81
C MET A 105 4.02 12.40 16.35
N ALA A 106 4.10 12.16 17.67
CA ALA A 106 5.15 11.38 18.31
C ALA A 106 4.79 9.89 18.53
N LEU A 107 3.57 9.49 18.16
CA LEU A 107 3.04 8.13 18.28
C LEU A 107 3.10 7.39 16.94
N GLN A 108 2.82 6.10 16.96
CA GLN A 108 2.73 5.26 15.76
C GLN A 108 1.26 4.98 15.44
N PRO A 109 0.78 5.23 14.21
CA PRO A 109 -0.56 4.82 13.79
C PRO A 109 -0.65 3.30 13.59
N GLY A 110 -1.86 2.74 13.70
CA GLY A 110 -2.15 1.32 13.53
C GLY A 110 -1.66 0.43 14.67
N ILE A 111 -1.36 0.98 15.85
CA ILE A 111 -1.00 0.16 17.02
C ILE A 111 -2.24 -0.52 17.59
N ASN A 112 -2.16 -1.84 17.76
CA ASN A 112 -3.22 -2.62 18.38
C ASN A 112 -2.63 -3.56 19.46
N ILE A 113 -3.49 -4.30 20.15
CA ILE A 113 -3.12 -5.35 21.13
C ILE A 113 -2.11 -6.34 20.54
N SER A 114 -1.39 -7.07 21.39
CA SER A 114 -0.36 -7.99 20.87
C SER A 114 -0.99 -9.14 20.08
N PRO A 115 -0.29 -9.72 19.07
CA PRO A 115 -0.76 -10.91 18.38
C PRO A 115 -1.07 -12.08 19.32
N SER A 116 -0.36 -12.18 20.46
CA SER A 116 -0.62 -13.15 21.54
C SER A 116 -1.92 -12.89 22.31
N GLN A 117 -2.29 -11.63 22.54
CA GLN A 117 -3.58 -11.26 23.16
C GLN A 117 -4.73 -11.43 22.17
N LEU A 118 -4.49 -11.08 20.90
CA LEU A 118 -5.39 -11.32 19.80
C LEU A 118 -5.68 -12.82 19.69
N GLU A 119 -4.66 -13.66 19.49
CA GLU A 119 -4.75 -15.13 19.46
C GLU A 119 -5.52 -15.70 20.67
N GLN A 120 -5.29 -15.19 21.88
CA GLN A 120 -6.05 -15.59 23.07
C GLN A 120 -7.54 -15.19 23.02
N LYS A 121 -7.91 -14.06 22.41
CA LYS A 121 -9.32 -13.69 22.22
C LYS A 121 -9.99 -14.63 21.21
N TYR A 122 -9.43 -14.77 20.01
CA TYR A 122 -10.01 -15.61 18.96
C TYR A 122 -10.07 -17.09 19.39
N ALA A 123 -9.02 -17.62 20.04
CA ALA A 123 -9.03 -19.00 20.54
C ALA A 123 -10.06 -19.24 21.66
N ARG A 124 -10.35 -18.24 22.50
CA ARG A 124 -11.44 -18.34 23.51
C ARG A 124 -12.80 -18.30 22.84
N ALA A 125 -12.98 -17.44 21.84
CA ALA A 125 -14.21 -17.37 21.10
C ALA A 125 -14.46 -18.67 20.30
N GLU A 126 -13.46 -19.17 19.58
CA GLU A 126 -13.52 -20.43 18.82
C GLU A 126 -13.75 -21.66 19.72
N ALA A 127 -13.14 -21.72 20.91
CA ALA A 127 -13.38 -22.79 21.89
C ALA A 127 -14.81 -22.83 22.44
N VAL A 128 -15.56 -21.74 22.26
CA VAL A 128 -16.93 -21.55 22.74
C VAL A 128 -17.92 -21.46 21.56
N ARG A 129 -17.43 -21.23 20.33
CA ARG A 129 -18.26 -21.14 19.13
C ARG A 129 -18.77 -22.51 18.69
N ARG A 130 -19.90 -22.46 18.01
CA ARG A 130 -20.61 -23.58 17.42
C ARG A 130 -19.76 -24.30 16.37
N ASN A 131 -20.01 -25.60 16.23
CA ASN A 131 -19.51 -26.37 15.09
C ASN A 131 -20.29 -25.96 13.82
N TYR A 132 -19.66 -25.15 12.95
CA TYR A 132 -20.23 -24.66 11.66
C TYR A 132 -20.73 -25.76 10.70
N GLY A 133 -20.51 -27.04 11.00
CA GLY A 133 -21.13 -28.16 10.29
C GLY A 133 -22.62 -28.38 10.59
N SER A 134 -23.18 -27.72 11.60
CA SER A 134 -24.62 -27.72 11.90
C SER A 134 -25.34 -26.54 11.22
N ARG A 135 -26.56 -26.76 10.72
CA ARG A 135 -27.44 -25.71 10.19
C ARG A 135 -28.70 -25.70 11.03
N ASN A 136 -29.09 -24.51 11.51
CA ASN A 136 -30.29 -24.35 12.34
C ASN A 136 -31.35 -23.50 11.61
N THR A 137 -30.98 -22.87 10.49
CA THR A 137 -31.91 -22.13 9.65
C THR A 137 -32.08 -22.89 8.32
N PRO A 138 -33.32 -23.11 7.83
CA PRO A 138 -33.52 -23.74 6.54
C PRO A 138 -33.06 -22.81 5.41
N THR A 139 -32.43 -23.38 4.40
CA THR A 139 -31.89 -22.60 3.28
C THR A 139 -32.93 -22.23 2.22
N THR A 140 -34.17 -22.67 2.37
CA THR A 140 -35.29 -22.37 1.46
C THR A 140 -36.60 -22.25 2.22
N GLY A 141 -37.58 -21.58 1.61
CA GLY A 141 -38.89 -21.32 2.20
C GLY A 141 -38.96 -19.95 2.90
N LEU A 142 -39.80 -19.86 3.92
CA LEU A 142 -40.10 -18.65 4.67
C LEU A 142 -39.60 -18.81 6.11
N VAL A 143 -38.55 -18.06 6.46
CA VAL A 143 -37.98 -18.01 7.82
C VAL A 143 -38.55 -16.82 8.59
N LYS A 144 -38.85 -17.02 9.87
CA LYS A 144 -39.20 -15.91 10.78
C LYS A 144 -37.97 -15.46 11.55
N ASN A 145 -37.57 -14.22 11.32
CA ASN A 145 -36.57 -13.54 12.15
C ASN A 145 -37.28 -12.81 13.29
N ILE A 146 -37.00 -13.19 14.53
CA ILE A 146 -37.59 -12.54 15.70
C ILE A 146 -36.66 -11.39 16.13
N SER A 147 -37.08 -10.15 15.86
CA SER A 147 -36.33 -8.95 16.21
C SER A 147 -36.82 -8.36 17.53
N ILE A 148 -35.93 -8.21 18.51
CA ILE A 148 -36.26 -7.70 19.85
C ILE A 148 -35.51 -6.38 20.09
N PHE A 149 -36.26 -5.30 20.35
CA PHE A 149 -35.68 -4.00 20.69
C PHE A 149 -35.33 -3.91 22.18
N ILE A 150 -34.12 -3.48 22.50
CA ILE A 150 -33.59 -3.34 23.86
C ILE A 150 -33.11 -1.91 24.13
N LYS A 151 -33.39 -1.38 25.31
CA LYS A 151 -32.69 -0.23 25.91
C LYS A 151 -32.34 -0.50 27.37
N PHE A 152 -31.35 0.19 27.92
CA PHE A 152 -30.93 0.08 29.31
C PHE A 152 -31.69 1.03 30.23
N ALA A 153 -31.56 0.85 31.55
CA ALA A 153 -32.30 1.62 32.56
C ALA A 153 -32.06 3.14 32.53
N ASP A 154 -30.92 3.57 32.02
CA ASP A 154 -30.47 4.97 31.88
C ASP A 154 -30.45 5.48 30.44
N ASP A 155 -30.82 4.65 29.46
CA ASP A 155 -30.89 5.05 28.06
C ASP A 155 -32.14 5.92 27.77
N PRO A 156 -32.04 6.85 26.79
CA PRO A 156 -33.21 7.47 26.21
C PRO A 156 -33.99 6.46 25.34
N ASP A 157 -35.11 6.90 24.77
CA ASP A 157 -35.79 6.12 23.73
C ASP A 157 -34.95 6.08 22.43
N PHE A 158 -35.34 5.21 21.50
CA PHE A 158 -34.75 5.15 20.17
C PHE A 158 -34.93 6.48 19.42
N ASN A 159 -33.92 6.86 18.65
CA ASN A 159 -33.85 8.08 17.87
C ASN A 159 -34.43 7.89 16.46
N LEU A 160 -34.34 6.66 15.92
CA LEU A 160 -34.89 6.31 14.61
C LEU A 160 -36.37 5.92 14.69
N PRO A 161 -37.19 6.30 13.69
CA PRO A 161 -38.57 5.83 13.58
C PRO A 161 -38.62 4.33 13.26
N PHE A 162 -39.70 3.66 13.69
CA PHE A 162 -39.88 2.22 13.50
C PHE A 162 -39.80 1.80 12.02
N SER A 163 -40.37 2.60 11.11
CA SER A 163 -40.31 2.39 9.67
C SER A 163 -38.89 2.21 9.12
N THR A 164 -37.88 2.85 9.73
CA THR A 164 -36.48 2.66 9.30
C THR A 164 -36.03 1.21 9.51
N PHE A 165 -36.42 0.57 10.60
CA PHE A 165 -36.09 -0.82 10.89
C PHE A 165 -36.93 -1.79 10.08
N ASP A 166 -38.23 -1.51 9.88
CA ASP A 166 -39.12 -2.34 9.05
C ASP A 166 -38.68 -2.31 7.58
N ASP A 167 -38.38 -1.15 7.00
CA ASP A 167 -37.85 -1.05 5.63
C ASP A 167 -36.50 -1.80 5.50
N MET A 168 -35.59 -1.61 6.46
CA MET A 168 -34.26 -2.23 6.50
C MET A 168 -34.29 -3.77 6.58
N LEU A 169 -35.35 -4.36 7.16
CA LEU A 169 -35.44 -5.81 7.37
C LEU A 169 -36.49 -6.51 6.52
N ASN A 170 -37.64 -5.88 6.29
CA ASN A 170 -38.83 -6.47 5.68
C ASN A 170 -39.18 -5.97 4.28
N SER A 171 -38.65 -4.84 3.79
CA SER A 171 -39.01 -4.39 2.44
C SER A 171 -38.64 -5.44 1.39
N PRO A 172 -39.55 -5.90 0.52
CA PRO A 172 -39.20 -6.80 -0.58
C PRO A 172 -38.59 -6.04 -1.77
N ALA A 173 -38.62 -4.71 -1.78
CA ALA A 173 -38.13 -3.93 -2.91
C ALA A 173 -36.60 -3.92 -2.91
N GLN A 174 -36.01 -4.33 -4.03
CA GLN A 174 -34.56 -4.37 -4.20
C GLN A 174 -33.90 -3.03 -3.86
N ALA A 175 -34.51 -1.91 -4.25
CA ALA A 175 -33.99 -0.55 -4.05
C ALA A 175 -33.67 -0.21 -2.58
N ASP A 176 -34.36 -0.84 -1.63
CA ASP A 176 -34.22 -0.54 -0.20
C ASP A 176 -33.09 -1.34 0.47
N ASN A 177 -32.46 -2.28 -0.27
CA ASN A 177 -31.33 -3.09 0.18
C ASN A 177 -31.57 -3.75 1.56
N SER A 178 -32.79 -4.20 1.80
CA SER A 178 -33.19 -4.82 3.05
C SER A 178 -32.59 -6.23 3.25
N LEU A 179 -32.73 -6.78 4.45
CA LEU A 179 -32.44 -8.19 4.74
C LEU A 179 -33.26 -9.14 3.84
N LYS A 180 -34.58 -8.92 3.76
CA LYS A 180 -35.49 -9.72 2.92
C LYS A 180 -35.11 -9.67 1.43
N SER A 181 -34.94 -8.47 0.87
CA SER A 181 -34.63 -8.28 -0.56
C SER A 181 -33.26 -8.85 -0.95
N PHE A 182 -32.28 -8.80 -0.05
CA PHE A 182 -30.99 -9.46 -0.24
C PHE A 182 -31.12 -10.98 -0.34
N PHE A 183 -31.76 -11.64 0.64
CA PHE A 183 -31.89 -13.10 0.62
C PHE A 183 -32.76 -13.59 -0.53
N LEU A 184 -33.82 -12.84 -0.91
CA LEU A 184 -34.57 -13.10 -2.14
C LEU A 184 -33.67 -13.02 -3.39
N ALA A 185 -32.77 -12.05 -3.48
CA ALA A 185 -31.89 -11.90 -4.64
C ALA A 185 -30.79 -12.98 -4.71
N VAL A 186 -30.06 -13.24 -3.63
CA VAL A 186 -28.95 -14.22 -3.65
C VAL A 186 -29.44 -15.67 -3.75
N SER A 187 -30.66 -15.95 -3.28
CA SER A 187 -31.30 -17.27 -3.38
C SER A 187 -32.11 -17.49 -4.67
N TYR A 188 -32.21 -16.48 -5.54
CA TYR A 188 -33.09 -16.49 -6.71
C TYR A 188 -34.57 -16.74 -6.35
N GLY A 189 -35.02 -16.17 -5.23
CA GLY A 189 -36.39 -16.26 -4.71
C GLY A 189 -36.71 -17.54 -3.93
N GLN A 190 -35.70 -18.33 -3.57
CA GLN A 190 -35.91 -19.59 -2.85
C GLN A 190 -35.97 -19.43 -1.32
N LEU A 191 -35.43 -18.34 -0.77
CA LEU A 191 -35.44 -18.02 0.66
C LEU A 191 -35.99 -16.61 0.90
N GLU A 192 -37.02 -16.50 1.73
CA GLU A 192 -37.54 -15.24 2.25
C GLU A 192 -37.31 -15.18 3.77
N ILE A 193 -36.64 -14.12 4.24
CA ILE A 193 -36.54 -13.80 5.66
C ILE A 193 -37.59 -12.75 6.00
N ASP A 194 -38.53 -13.08 6.89
CA ASP A 194 -39.62 -12.20 7.32
C ASP A 194 -39.48 -11.87 8.81
N THR A 195 -39.18 -10.61 9.11
CA THR A 195 -38.88 -10.13 10.46
C THR A 195 -40.14 -9.74 11.22
N ARG A 196 -40.21 -10.13 12.49
CA ARG A 196 -41.29 -9.80 13.42
C ARG A 196 -40.70 -9.09 14.64
N PHE A 197 -41.21 -7.90 14.93
CA PHE A 197 -40.63 -6.99 15.92
C PHE A 197 -41.35 -7.05 17.26
N PHE A 198 -40.57 -7.07 18.34
CA PHE A 198 -41.05 -7.17 19.71
C PHE A 198 -40.26 -6.24 20.66
N PRO A 199 -40.88 -5.59 21.66
CA PRO A 199 -42.33 -5.36 21.76
C PRO A 199 -42.93 -4.74 20.49
N ALA A 200 -44.24 -4.93 20.28
CA ALA A 200 -44.90 -4.39 19.10
C ALA A 200 -44.84 -2.84 19.08
N PRO A 201 -44.56 -2.21 17.92
CA PRO A 201 -44.39 -0.75 17.83
C PRO A 201 -45.70 0.00 18.09
N HIS A 202 -45.60 1.26 18.52
CA HIS A 202 -46.74 2.15 18.66
C HIS A 202 -46.73 3.20 17.55
N ALA A 203 -47.55 2.97 16.51
CA ALA A 203 -47.46 3.69 15.24
C ALA A 203 -46.03 3.60 14.67
N ASP A 204 -45.36 4.73 14.43
CA ASP A 204 -43.99 4.78 13.89
C ASP A 204 -42.92 4.92 14.99
N VAL A 205 -43.26 4.62 16.25
CA VAL A 205 -42.35 4.69 17.40
C VAL A 205 -41.96 3.28 17.83
N VAL A 206 -40.64 3.07 17.95
CA VAL A 206 -40.05 1.84 18.52
C VAL A 206 -40.45 1.71 19.98
N VAL A 207 -40.98 0.55 20.35
CA VAL A 207 -41.18 0.15 21.75
C VAL A 207 -40.12 -0.90 22.06
N ALA A 208 -39.42 -0.75 23.18
CA ALA A 208 -38.27 -1.58 23.55
C ALA A 208 -38.43 -2.18 24.96
N TYR A 209 -37.92 -3.40 25.14
CA TYR A 209 -37.62 -3.92 26.46
C TYR A 209 -36.66 -2.97 27.17
N THR A 210 -36.94 -2.63 28.43
CA THR A 210 -36.05 -1.80 29.25
C THR A 210 -35.38 -2.68 30.29
N ASP A 211 -34.08 -2.91 30.15
CA ASP A 211 -33.33 -3.73 31.09
C ASP A 211 -33.18 -3.04 32.44
N ILE A 212 -33.09 -3.84 33.51
CA ILE A 212 -32.99 -3.37 34.89
C ILE A 212 -31.64 -2.75 35.24
N TYR A 213 -30.60 -3.00 34.42
CA TYR A 213 -29.26 -2.45 34.61
C TYR A 213 -29.01 -1.26 33.65
N PRO A 214 -28.21 -0.27 34.09
CA PRO A 214 -27.77 0.83 33.23
C PRO A 214 -26.68 0.37 32.24
N ARG A 215 -26.49 1.11 31.14
CA ARG A 215 -25.52 0.80 30.07
C ARG A 215 -24.11 0.55 30.60
N GLY A 216 -23.67 1.29 31.62
CA GLY A 216 -22.35 1.11 32.24
C GLY A 216 -22.13 -0.27 32.86
N TYR A 217 -23.19 -0.98 33.30
CA TYR A 217 -23.07 -2.38 33.74
C TYR A 217 -22.62 -3.30 32.60
N TYR A 218 -22.92 -2.93 31.35
CA TYR A 218 -22.60 -3.70 30.15
C TYR A 218 -21.28 -3.26 29.49
N GLN A 219 -20.46 -2.48 30.19
CA GLN A 219 -19.18 -1.93 29.74
C GLN A 219 -18.02 -2.30 30.70
N PRO A 220 -16.75 -2.17 30.27
CA PRO A 220 -15.60 -2.42 31.15
C PRO A 220 -15.61 -1.54 32.41
N TYR A 221 -15.09 -2.08 33.51
CA TYR A 221 -14.84 -1.34 34.74
C TYR A 221 -13.78 -0.25 34.52
N SER A 222 -14.06 0.96 35.01
CA SER A 222 -13.10 2.05 35.13
C SER A 222 -13.39 2.86 36.40
N ALA A 223 -12.53 3.83 36.74
CA ALA A 223 -12.82 4.75 37.85
C ALA A 223 -14.07 5.62 37.59
N SER A 224 -14.41 5.88 36.32
CA SER A 224 -15.64 6.56 35.89
C SER A 224 -16.84 5.63 35.72
N ASN A 225 -16.63 4.32 35.53
CA ASN A 225 -17.66 3.28 35.43
C ASN A 225 -17.45 2.15 36.47
N PRO A 226 -17.73 2.39 37.77
CA PRO A 226 -17.44 1.44 38.84
C PRO A 226 -18.34 0.19 38.86
N GLN A 227 -19.39 0.17 38.05
CA GLN A 227 -20.35 -0.94 37.90
C GLN A 227 -20.02 -1.88 36.72
N GLY A 228 -19.05 -1.51 35.89
CA GLY A 228 -18.61 -2.31 34.74
C GLY A 228 -17.99 -3.66 35.12
N TYR A 229 -17.74 -4.50 34.11
CA TYR A 229 -17.11 -5.81 34.31
C TYR A 229 -15.58 -5.70 34.47
N PRO A 230 -14.94 -6.53 35.30
CA PRO A 230 -13.51 -6.43 35.58
C PRO A 230 -12.65 -6.77 34.36
N ALA A 231 -11.43 -6.23 34.32
CA ALA A 231 -10.45 -6.50 33.27
C ALA A 231 -10.13 -8.01 33.15
N GLY A 232 -10.02 -8.50 31.91
CA GLY A 232 -9.90 -9.93 31.60
C GLY A 232 -11.22 -10.71 31.63
N GLY A 233 -12.35 -10.03 31.89
CA GLY A 233 -13.64 -10.63 32.20
C GLY A 233 -14.45 -11.21 31.02
N PHE A 234 -13.86 -12.01 30.14
CA PHE A 234 -14.61 -12.75 29.10
C PHE A 234 -15.74 -13.61 29.72
N GLU A 235 -15.50 -14.21 30.89
CA GLU A 235 -16.53 -14.96 31.63
C GLU A 235 -17.68 -14.04 32.13
N TYR A 236 -17.37 -12.80 32.51
CA TYR A 236 -18.38 -11.82 32.91
C TYR A 236 -19.13 -11.23 31.72
N TRP A 237 -18.46 -11.10 30.57
CA TRP A 237 -19.02 -10.70 29.29
C TRP A 237 -20.12 -11.67 28.85
N VAL A 238 -19.79 -12.97 28.65
CA VAL A 238 -20.78 -14.00 28.27
C VAL A 238 -21.96 -14.00 29.25
N VAL A 239 -21.70 -13.96 30.57
CA VAL A 239 -22.77 -14.04 31.57
C VAL A 239 -23.70 -12.82 31.52
N ARG A 240 -23.17 -11.59 31.49
CA ARG A 240 -24.01 -10.38 31.49
C ARG A 240 -24.86 -10.26 30.21
N GLU A 241 -24.29 -10.63 29.07
CA GLU A 241 -24.95 -10.61 27.76
C GLU A 241 -26.04 -11.68 27.63
N THR A 242 -25.73 -12.92 27.97
CA THR A 242 -26.71 -14.02 27.91
C THR A 242 -27.84 -13.86 28.93
N GLU A 243 -27.58 -13.22 30.07
CA GLU A 243 -28.61 -12.78 31.01
C GLU A 243 -29.50 -11.64 30.47
N LEU A 244 -28.92 -10.63 29.80
CA LEU A 244 -29.67 -9.55 29.15
C LEU A 244 -30.65 -10.12 28.12
N ILE A 245 -30.17 -11.03 27.28
CA ILE A 245 -30.96 -11.74 26.27
C ILE A 245 -32.06 -12.58 26.90
N SER A 246 -31.73 -13.36 27.95
CA SER A 246 -32.70 -14.16 28.71
C SER A 246 -33.84 -13.29 29.27
N ARG A 247 -33.53 -12.13 29.85
CA ARG A 247 -34.54 -11.18 30.35
C ARG A 247 -35.37 -10.57 29.22
N ALA A 248 -34.72 -10.11 28.14
CA ALA A 248 -35.40 -9.48 27.01
C ALA A 248 -36.39 -10.44 26.33
N VAL A 249 -35.99 -11.70 26.11
CA VAL A 249 -36.88 -12.75 25.57
C VAL A 249 -38.04 -13.04 26.51
N SER A 250 -37.78 -13.18 27.83
CA SER A 250 -38.82 -13.47 28.82
C SER A 250 -39.87 -12.36 28.96
N ASP A 251 -39.51 -11.09 28.74
CA ASP A 251 -40.44 -9.96 28.75
C ASP A 251 -41.39 -9.96 27.52
N VAL A 252 -40.89 -10.39 26.36
CA VAL A 252 -41.65 -10.37 25.10
C VAL A 252 -42.33 -11.69 24.74
N GLU A 253 -41.98 -12.82 25.37
CA GLU A 253 -42.46 -14.17 25.00
C GLU A 253 -43.99 -14.24 24.85
N GLN A 254 -44.74 -13.64 25.79
CA GLN A 254 -46.22 -13.62 25.76
C GLN A 254 -46.82 -12.78 24.62
N GLN A 255 -46.02 -11.91 23.99
CA GLN A 255 -46.40 -11.10 22.83
C GLN A 255 -46.17 -11.86 21.51
N ILE A 256 -45.28 -12.85 21.51
CA ILE A 256 -45.01 -13.73 20.38
C ILE A 256 -46.16 -14.74 20.28
N ALA A 257 -46.82 -14.82 19.12
CA ALA A 257 -47.95 -15.72 18.93
C ALA A 257 -47.50 -17.19 18.92
N THR A 258 -48.22 -18.08 19.61
CA THR A 258 -47.88 -19.51 19.74
C THR A 258 -48.08 -20.33 18.45
N ASP A 259 -48.74 -19.75 17.44
CA ASP A 259 -48.89 -20.30 16.09
C ASP A 259 -47.89 -19.70 15.08
N LEU A 260 -46.99 -18.81 15.51
CA LEU A 260 -45.89 -18.32 14.69
C LEU A 260 -44.84 -19.43 14.51
N VAL A 261 -44.64 -19.87 13.27
CA VAL A 261 -43.60 -20.86 12.95
C VAL A 261 -42.23 -20.18 13.06
N ILE A 262 -41.53 -20.44 14.16
CA ILE A 262 -40.17 -19.94 14.46
C ILE A 262 -39.08 -21.04 14.39
N ASP A 263 -39.51 -22.30 14.22
CA ASP A 263 -38.71 -23.47 13.86
C ASP A 263 -39.34 -24.05 12.59
N ALA A 264 -38.90 -23.57 11.43
CA ALA A 264 -39.44 -23.97 10.14
C ALA A 264 -38.82 -25.28 9.61
N ASN A 265 -37.73 -25.74 10.23
CA ASN A 265 -37.01 -26.95 9.80
C ASN A 265 -37.33 -28.20 10.67
N GLY A 266 -37.80 -27.99 11.90
CA GLY A 266 -38.21 -29.01 12.86
C GLY A 266 -37.09 -29.57 13.74
N ASP A 267 -35.97 -28.88 13.92
CA ASP A 267 -34.82 -29.32 14.73
C ASP A 267 -34.94 -28.99 16.23
N GLY A 268 -35.98 -28.23 16.63
CA GLY A 268 -36.24 -27.78 18.00
C GLY A 268 -35.54 -26.48 18.38
N LEU A 269 -34.91 -25.79 17.42
CA LEU A 269 -34.22 -24.52 17.61
C LEU A 269 -34.96 -23.39 16.87
N VAL A 270 -34.80 -22.16 17.37
CA VAL A 270 -35.35 -20.98 16.71
C VAL A 270 -34.48 -20.64 15.50
N ASP A 271 -35.09 -20.55 14.31
CA ASP A 271 -34.40 -20.34 13.04
C ASP A 271 -33.54 -19.07 13.02
N SER A 272 -34.06 -17.96 13.57
CA SER A 272 -33.39 -16.64 13.53
C SER A 272 -33.94 -15.69 14.61
N VAL A 273 -33.04 -15.15 15.44
CA VAL A 273 -33.30 -14.14 16.47
C VAL A 273 -32.27 -13.01 16.33
N CYS A 274 -32.75 -11.76 16.40
CA CYS A 274 -31.96 -10.55 16.28
C CYS A 274 -32.31 -9.57 17.43
N PHE A 275 -31.30 -9.03 18.11
CA PHE A 275 -31.46 -7.99 19.10
C PHE A 275 -30.98 -6.65 18.53
N ILE A 276 -31.84 -5.63 18.59
CA ILE A 276 -31.50 -4.26 18.20
C ILE A 276 -31.44 -3.43 19.48
N VAL A 277 -30.24 -2.98 19.85
CA VAL A 277 -29.99 -2.25 21.09
C VAL A 277 -29.91 -0.75 20.81
N GLN A 278 -30.51 0.07 21.68
CA GLN A 278 -30.54 1.52 21.59
C GLN A 278 -29.13 2.12 21.52
N GLY A 279 -28.97 3.27 20.84
CA GLY A 279 -27.73 4.05 20.87
C GLY A 279 -26.56 3.41 20.12
N SER A 280 -25.35 3.52 20.69
CA SER A 280 -24.11 3.05 20.06
C SER A 280 -23.28 2.16 20.99
N SER A 281 -22.39 1.37 20.38
CA SER A 281 -21.39 0.54 21.06
C SER A 281 -20.53 1.36 22.02
N GLY A 282 -20.09 2.54 21.59
CA GLY A 282 -19.03 3.28 22.27
C GLY A 282 -17.67 2.58 22.11
N ALA A 283 -16.59 3.22 22.56
CA ALA A 283 -15.27 2.84 22.06
C ALA A 283 -14.61 1.59 22.67
N TRP A 284 -15.22 0.98 23.70
CA TRP A 284 -14.67 -0.21 24.39
C TRP A 284 -15.73 -1.23 24.83
N ALA A 285 -16.99 -1.10 24.40
CA ALA A 285 -18.02 -2.09 24.70
C ALA A 285 -18.01 -3.17 23.63
N GLU A 286 -17.03 -4.09 23.71
CA GLU A 286 -16.92 -5.25 22.82
C GLU A 286 -18.22 -6.10 22.81
N MET A 287 -19.01 -6.04 23.88
CA MET A 287 -20.34 -6.66 24.03
C MET A 287 -21.50 -5.93 23.36
N LEU A 288 -21.39 -4.62 23.22
CA LEU A 288 -22.42 -3.79 22.57
C LEU A 288 -22.00 -3.46 21.14
N TRP A 289 -21.16 -4.30 20.53
CA TRP A 289 -20.77 -4.25 19.14
C TRP A 289 -21.58 -5.27 18.35
N GLY A 290 -21.97 -4.97 17.12
CA GLY A 290 -22.72 -5.91 16.28
C GLY A 290 -21.95 -7.22 16.04
N HIS A 291 -22.57 -8.36 16.37
CA HIS A 291 -21.96 -9.69 16.29
C HIS A 291 -23.00 -10.84 16.32
N GLN A 292 -22.57 -12.07 16.02
CA GLN A 292 -23.33 -13.30 16.25
C GLN A 292 -22.74 -14.12 17.40
N TYR A 293 -23.59 -14.64 18.29
CA TYR A 293 -23.14 -15.53 19.36
C TYR A 293 -24.12 -16.67 19.65
N SER A 294 -23.66 -17.65 20.44
CA SER A 294 -24.40 -18.87 20.77
C SER A 294 -24.75 -18.95 22.26
N LEU A 295 -25.97 -19.38 22.57
CA LEU A 295 -26.48 -19.59 23.93
C LEU A 295 -26.20 -21.01 24.39
N TRP A 296 -24.93 -21.33 24.62
CA TRP A 296 -24.45 -22.65 25.07
C TRP A 296 -24.51 -22.81 26.61
N ASN A 297 -24.34 -21.72 27.36
CA ASN A 297 -24.25 -21.70 28.83
C ASN A 297 -25.60 -21.52 29.52
N VAL A 298 -26.62 -21.03 28.81
CA VAL A 298 -27.99 -20.83 29.28
C VAL A 298 -28.97 -21.49 28.32
N ASN A 299 -30.13 -21.89 28.83
CA ASN A 299 -31.28 -22.24 28.00
C ASN A 299 -32.20 -21.02 27.99
N VAL A 300 -32.44 -20.46 26.80
CA VAL A 300 -33.43 -19.41 26.56
C VAL A 300 -34.33 -19.93 25.46
N ASP A 301 -35.62 -20.04 25.76
CA ASP A 301 -36.61 -20.67 24.89
C ASP A 301 -37.73 -19.66 24.59
N ILE A 302 -38.38 -19.81 23.43
CA ILE A 302 -39.62 -19.12 23.08
C ILE A 302 -40.70 -20.20 22.91
N HIS A 303 -41.70 -20.24 23.78
CA HIS A 303 -42.76 -21.25 23.80
C HIS A 303 -42.23 -22.71 23.85
N GLY A 304 -41.04 -22.90 24.42
CA GLY A 304 -40.35 -24.20 24.51
C GLY A 304 -39.48 -24.59 23.31
N ILE A 305 -39.31 -23.71 22.32
CA ILE A 305 -38.35 -23.86 21.21
C ILE A 305 -37.07 -23.10 21.60
N ARG A 306 -35.90 -23.73 21.51
CA ARG A 306 -34.66 -23.17 22.08
C ARG A 306 -34.00 -22.16 21.14
N ILE A 307 -33.61 -21.01 21.66
CA ILE A 307 -32.66 -20.12 20.97
C ILE A 307 -31.25 -20.71 21.14
N SER A 308 -30.64 -21.20 20.06
CA SER A 308 -29.25 -21.68 20.07
C SER A 308 -28.25 -20.58 19.77
N ASP A 309 -28.64 -19.64 18.91
CA ASP A 309 -27.81 -18.61 18.33
C ASP A 309 -28.65 -17.35 18.15
N TYR A 310 -28.00 -16.19 18.23
CA TYR A 310 -28.63 -14.91 18.01
C TYR A 310 -27.65 -13.95 17.33
N THR A 311 -28.20 -12.88 16.78
CA THR A 311 -27.43 -11.72 16.29
C THR A 311 -27.75 -10.49 17.12
N LEU A 312 -26.77 -9.64 17.40
CA LEU A 312 -26.95 -8.34 18.04
C LEU A 312 -26.48 -7.23 17.10
N THR A 313 -27.14 -6.08 17.13
CA THR A 313 -26.67 -4.84 16.46
C THR A 313 -27.17 -3.59 17.19
N MET A 314 -26.44 -2.49 17.03
CA MET A 314 -26.78 -1.20 17.63
C MET A 314 -27.62 -0.33 16.69
N GLU A 315 -28.47 0.54 17.26
CA GLU A 315 -29.19 1.57 16.51
C GLU A 315 -28.25 2.39 15.61
N SER A 316 -27.08 2.78 16.11
CA SER A 316 -26.10 3.54 15.33
C SER A 316 -25.46 2.74 14.18
N GLU A 317 -25.35 1.42 14.31
CA GLU A 317 -24.82 0.54 13.26
C GLU A 317 -25.85 0.38 12.14
N ALA A 318 -27.09 0.08 12.52
CA ALA A 318 -28.24 0.05 11.62
C ALA A 318 -28.40 1.38 10.86
N ALA A 319 -28.25 2.52 11.55
CA ALA A 319 -28.28 3.85 10.94
C ALA A 319 -27.17 4.08 9.88
N ALA A 320 -25.96 3.56 10.14
CA ALA A 320 -24.78 3.84 9.33
C ALA A 320 -24.60 2.88 8.14
N TYR A 321 -24.94 1.61 8.31
CA TYR A 321 -24.65 0.53 7.36
C TYR A 321 -25.88 -0.28 6.94
N GLY A 322 -27.07 0.00 7.48
CA GLY A 322 -28.27 -0.77 7.25
C GLY A 322 -28.10 -2.22 7.72
N SER A 323 -28.68 -3.16 6.98
CA SER A 323 -28.70 -4.59 7.34
C SER A 323 -27.48 -5.40 6.90
N ILE A 324 -26.33 -4.80 6.53
CA ILE A 324 -25.20 -5.61 6.02
C ILE A 324 -24.59 -6.57 7.05
N VAL A 325 -24.41 -6.14 8.30
CA VAL A 325 -23.96 -7.03 9.37
C VAL A 325 -24.96 -8.17 9.53
N LEU A 326 -26.25 -7.86 9.65
CA LEU A 326 -27.32 -8.86 9.76
C LEU A 326 -27.37 -9.85 8.59
N LYS A 327 -27.03 -9.44 7.36
CA LYS A 327 -26.94 -10.33 6.19
C LYS A 327 -25.75 -11.30 6.29
N HIS A 328 -24.62 -10.83 6.82
CA HIS A 328 -23.44 -11.64 7.10
C HIS A 328 -23.76 -12.68 8.19
N GLU A 329 -24.27 -12.22 9.35
CA GLU A 329 -24.59 -13.09 10.49
C GLU A 329 -25.66 -14.14 10.18
N ILE A 330 -26.74 -13.76 9.48
CA ILE A 330 -27.78 -14.72 9.09
C ILE A 330 -27.25 -15.72 8.04
N PHE A 331 -26.19 -15.41 7.28
CA PHE A 331 -25.59 -16.42 6.41
C PHE A 331 -24.79 -17.47 7.21
N HIS A 332 -24.24 -17.13 8.39
CA HIS A 332 -23.66 -18.12 9.30
C HIS A 332 -24.69 -19.10 9.86
N THR A 333 -25.94 -18.67 10.11
CA THR A 333 -26.98 -19.59 10.64
C THR A 333 -27.42 -20.64 9.61
N LEU A 334 -27.27 -20.32 8.32
CA LEU A 334 -27.38 -21.23 7.17
C LEU A 334 -26.14 -22.15 6.98
N GLY A 335 -25.08 -21.93 7.78
CA GLY A 335 -23.85 -22.72 7.80
C GLY A 335 -22.69 -22.17 6.95
N ALA A 336 -22.77 -20.94 6.44
CA ALA A 336 -21.65 -20.31 5.75
C ALA A 336 -20.49 -20.01 6.72
N PRO A 337 -19.23 -20.24 6.33
CA PRO A 337 -18.06 -19.86 7.12
C PRO A 337 -17.52 -18.50 6.68
N ASP A 338 -16.61 -17.95 7.49
CA ASP A 338 -15.83 -16.77 7.12
C ASP A 338 -14.89 -17.05 5.95
N LEU A 339 -14.87 -16.14 4.99
CA LEU A 339 -13.93 -16.10 3.88
C LEU A 339 -12.71 -15.21 4.16
N TYR A 340 -12.48 -14.95 5.44
CA TYR A 340 -11.45 -14.06 5.96
C TYR A 340 -10.63 -14.77 7.07
N ARG A 341 -9.37 -14.38 7.28
CA ARG A 341 -8.45 -15.02 8.25
C ARG A 341 -8.49 -14.31 9.60
N TYR A 342 -8.57 -15.06 10.69
CA TYR A 342 -8.54 -14.52 12.05
C TYR A 342 -7.11 -14.12 12.46
N TYR A 343 -6.15 -15.03 12.31
CA TYR A 343 -4.78 -14.86 12.83
C TYR A 343 -3.82 -14.16 11.86
N ASN A 344 -3.83 -14.53 10.58
CA ASN A 344 -2.94 -13.95 9.56
C ASN A 344 -3.69 -12.94 8.67
N GLN A 345 -4.00 -11.79 9.25
CA GLN A 345 -4.69 -10.67 8.60
C GLN A 345 -3.83 -9.88 7.59
N SER A 346 -2.57 -10.27 7.36
CA SER A 346 -1.70 -9.62 6.36
C SER A 346 -2.08 -9.90 4.90
N ILE A 347 -3.08 -10.78 4.70
CA ILE A 347 -3.60 -11.24 3.41
C ILE A 347 -5.11 -11.32 3.50
N SER A 348 -5.82 -10.77 2.51
CA SER A 348 -7.27 -10.86 2.37
C SER A 348 -7.62 -11.91 1.29
N PRO A 349 -8.00 -13.16 1.64
CA PRO A 349 -8.12 -14.22 0.64
C PRO A 349 -9.17 -13.94 -0.44
N VAL A 350 -10.26 -13.26 -0.06
CA VAL A 350 -11.41 -12.93 -0.92
C VAL A 350 -11.73 -11.42 -0.90
N GLY A 351 -11.66 -10.76 0.25
CA GLY A 351 -11.83 -9.31 0.40
C GLY A 351 -13.14 -8.76 -0.17
N ALA A 352 -13.09 -7.60 -0.83
CA ALA A 352 -14.25 -6.83 -1.32
C ALA A 352 -15.06 -7.47 -2.48
N TRP A 353 -15.01 -8.80 -2.62
CA TRP A 353 -15.74 -9.59 -3.61
C TRP A 353 -16.78 -10.54 -3.01
N ASP A 354 -16.81 -10.73 -1.70
CA ASP A 354 -17.85 -11.51 -1.02
C ASP A 354 -18.20 -10.88 0.33
N ILE A 355 -19.50 -10.81 0.65
CA ILE A 355 -20.01 -10.33 1.95
C ILE A 355 -19.44 -11.15 3.13
N MET A 356 -19.14 -12.44 2.93
CA MET A 356 -18.49 -13.30 3.95
C MET A 356 -16.99 -13.00 4.11
N ALA A 357 -16.45 -12.01 3.40
CA ALA A 357 -15.08 -11.52 3.56
C ALA A 357 -14.96 -10.02 3.84
N TYR A 358 -16.02 -9.22 3.59
CA TYR A 358 -15.99 -7.77 3.75
C TYR A 358 -17.40 -7.17 3.86
N THR A 359 -17.68 -6.48 4.98
CA THR A 359 -18.98 -5.84 5.27
C THR A 359 -18.99 -4.32 5.02
N GLY A 360 -17.87 -3.71 4.62
CA GLY A 360 -17.78 -2.26 4.36
C GLY A 360 -18.41 -1.77 3.04
N ASN A 361 -19.09 -2.62 2.26
CA ASN A 361 -19.89 -2.23 1.09
C ASN A 361 -21.31 -2.79 1.23
N PRO A 362 -22.32 -1.98 1.61
CA PRO A 362 -23.67 -2.46 1.92
C PRO A 362 -24.39 -3.19 0.77
N TYR A 363 -23.89 -3.05 -0.47
CA TYR A 363 -24.45 -3.67 -1.67
C TYR A 363 -23.67 -4.90 -2.17
N LEU A 364 -22.68 -5.39 -1.41
CA LEU A 364 -21.88 -6.55 -1.82
C LEU A 364 -22.70 -7.85 -1.76
N THR A 365 -22.49 -8.74 -2.73
CA THR A 365 -23.18 -10.03 -2.82
C THR A 365 -22.28 -11.22 -2.42
N THR A 366 -22.85 -12.42 -2.45
CA THR A 366 -22.16 -13.70 -2.21
C THR A 366 -21.69 -14.34 -3.53
N GLY A 367 -20.52 -14.96 -3.52
CA GLY A 367 -19.94 -15.69 -4.66
C GLY A 367 -20.63 -17.04 -4.94
N ALA A 368 -20.37 -17.61 -6.11
CA ALA A 368 -21.06 -18.80 -6.61
C ALA A 368 -20.83 -20.04 -5.72
N TRP A 369 -19.64 -20.16 -5.12
CA TRP A 369 -19.35 -21.23 -4.18
C TRP A 369 -20.21 -21.13 -2.92
N MET A 370 -20.43 -19.93 -2.39
CA MET A 370 -21.29 -19.71 -1.22
C MET A 370 -22.74 -20.10 -1.51
N ARG A 371 -23.28 -19.66 -2.66
CA ARG A 371 -24.67 -19.97 -3.08
C ARG A 371 -24.90 -21.47 -3.29
N TYR A 372 -23.91 -22.20 -3.79
CA TYR A 372 -23.96 -23.65 -3.93
C TYR A 372 -23.77 -24.38 -2.59
N GLN A 373 -22.61 -24.22 -1.94
CA GLN A 373 -22.16 -25.10 -0.85
C GLN A 373 -22.85 -24.80 0.49
N TYR A 374 -23.26 -23.56 0.73
CA TYR A 374 -23.89 -23.13 1.97
C TYR A 374 -25.34 -22.69 1.76
N GLY A 375 -25.60 -21.87 0.73
CA GLY A 375 -26.95 -21.46 0.36
C GLY A 375 -27.83 -22.57 -0.23
N HIS A 376 -27.26 -23.62 -0.85
CA HIS A 376 -28.02 -24.67 -1.55
C HIS A 376 -29.00 -24.14 -2.63
N TRP A 377 -28.75 -22.94 -3.17
CA TRP A 377 -29.66 -22.26 -4.12
C TRP A 377 -29.37 -22.56 -5.59
N THR A 378 -28.24 -23.21 -5.88
CA THR A 378 -27.81 -23.55 -7.24
C THR A 378 -27.32 -24.98 -7.32
N ASP A 379 -27.32 -25.53 -8.53
CA ASP A 379 -26.54 -26.72 -8.87
C ASP A 379 -25.02 -26.51 -8.59
N PRO A 380 -24.24 -27.60 -8.42
CA PRO A 380 -22.79 -27.52 -8.35
C PRO A 380 -22.20 -26.87 -9.61
N PRO A 381 -21.23 -25.94 -9.49
CA PRO A 381 -20.53 -25.36 -10.64
C PRO A 381 -20.05 -26.46 -11.60
N PRO A 382 -20.46 -26.43 -12.89
CA PRO A 382 -20.12 -27.49 -13.84
C PRO A 382 -18.62 -27.60 -14.06
N ALA A 383 -18.12 -28.83 -14.16
CA ALA A 383 -16.69 -29.09 -14.33
C ALA A 383 -16.26 -29.04 -15.80
N ILE A 384 -15.22 -28.26 -16.08
CA ILE A 384 -14.57 -28.20 -17.40
C ILE A 384 -13.49 -29.29 -17.46
N TYR A 385 -13.70 -30.28 -18.34
CA TYR A 385 -12.78 -31.38 -18.61
C TYR A 385 -12.21 -31.37 -20.04
N GLN A 386 -12.61 -30.40 -20.87
CA GLN A 386 -12.24 -30.32 -22.28
C GLN A 386 -11.70 -28.93 -22.59
N SER A 387 -10.74 -28.86 -23.51
CA SER A 387 -10.28 -27.59 -24.07
C SER A 387 -11.39 -26.98 -24.94
N GLY A 388 -11.65 -25.69 -24.82
CA GLY A 388 -12.77 -25.06 -25.52
C GLY A 388 -12.97 -23.59 -25.21
N THR A 389 -14.03 -23.02 -25.80
CA THR A 389 -14.53 -21.68 -25.47
C THR A 389 -15.76 -21.83 -24.57
N TYR A 390 -15.78 -21.08 -23.48
CA TYR A 390 -16.82 -21.09 -22.46
C TYR A 390 -17.37 -19.67 -22.27
N THR A 391 -18.59 -19.56 -21.76
CA THR A 391 -19.28 -18.28 -21.56
C THR A 391 -20.06 -18.30 -20.26
N LEU A 392 -20.06 -17.18 -19.52
CA LEU A 392 -20.78 -17.02 -18.26
C LEU A 392 -21.71 -15.81 -18.27
N GLN A 393 -22.83 -15.94 -17.58
CA GLN A 393 -23.77 -14.87 -17.18
C GLN A 393 -23.34 -14.24 -15.84
N PRO A 394 -23.66 -12.97 -15.55
CA PRO A 394 -23.44 -12.38 -14.23
C PRO A 394 -24.20 -13.12 -13.12
N ILE A 395 -23.57 -13.25 -11.96
CA ILE A 395 -24.14 -14.05 -10.85
C ILE A 395 -25.47 -13.50 -10.31
N ASN A 396 -25.73 -12.19 -10.37
CA ASN A 396 -26.97 -11.62 -9.83
C ASN A 396 -28.14 -11.66 -10.83
N THR A 397 -27.90 -12.05 -12.09
CA THR A 397 -28.93 -12.06 -13.15
C THR A 397 -29.29 -13.47 -13.62
N SER A 398 -28.50 -14.50 -13.30
CA SER A 398 -28.81 -15.89 -13.65
C SER A 398 -28.41 -16.90 -12.56
N ALA A 399 -29.33 -17.81 -12.24
CA ALA A 399 -29.08 -18.98 -11.37
C ALA A 399 -28.28 -20.10 -12.06
N SER A 400 -28.15 -20.06 -13.40
CA SER A 400 -27.45 -21.07 -14.20
C SER A 400 -26.41 -20.43 -15.13
N ALA A 401 -25.40 -21.21 -15.52
CA ALA A 401 -24.29 -20.73 -16.36
C ALA A 401 -23.63 -19.43 -15.84
N ASN A 402 -23.58 -19.25 -14.51
CA ASN A 402 -22.94 -18.12 -13.82
C ASN A 402 -21.52 -18.44 -13.31
N SER A 403 -21.20 -19.73 -13.23
CA SER A 403 -19.92 -20.25 -12.76
C SER A 403 -19.51 -21.57 -13.43
N TYR A 404 -18.22 -21.87 -13.39
CA TYR A 404 -17.62 -23.16 -13.77
C TYR A 404 -16.56 -23.55 -12.73
N ARG A 405 -16.18 -24.83 -12.71
CA ARG A 405 -14.96 -25.29 -12.01
C ARG A 405 -14.00 -26.03 -12.92
N ILE A 406 -12.69 -25.85 -12.70
CA ILE A 406 -11.62 -26.60 -13.37
C ILE A 406 -10.88 -27.41 -12.29
N PRO A 407 -10.65 -28.73 -12.45
CA PRO A 407 -9.81 -29.50 -11.53
C PRO A 407 -8.37 -28.99 -11.51
N SER A 408 -7.80 -28.79 -10.32
CA SER A 408 -6.36 -28.55 -10.15
C SER A 408 -5.56 -29.83 -10.43
N TRP A 409 -4.28 -29.66 -10.69
CA TRP A 409 -3.32 -30.77 -10.65
C TRP A 409 -3.16 -31.33 -9.22
N VAL A 410 -3.43 -30.53 -8.18
CA VAL A 410 -3.51 -30.97 -6.79
C VAL A 410 -4.86 -31.64 -6.49
N ALA A 411 -4.85 -32.74 -5.75
CA ALA A 411 -6.06 -33.48 -5.39
C ALA A 411 -6.94 -32.68 -4.42
N ASN A 412 -8.26 -32.84 -4.55
CA ASN A 412 -9.27 -32.07 -3.80
C ASN A 412 -9.18 -30.53 -3.97
N GLU A 413 -8.47 -30.04 -4.97
CA GLU A 413 -8.37 -28.62 -5.29
C GLU A 413 -8.96 -28.33 -6.67
N PHE A 414 -9.60 -27.18 -6.81
CA PHE A 414 -10.26 -26.73 -8.03
C PHE A 414 -10.00 -25.23 -8.24
N TYR A 415 -10.22 -24.75 -9.45
CA TYR A 415 -10.41 -23.34 -9.74
C TYR A 415 -11.90 -23.08 -9.94
N ILE A 416 -12.50 -22.11 -9.25
CA ILE A 416 -13.85 -21.61 -9.59
C ILE A 416 -13.68 -20.38 -10.48
N LEU A 417 -14.43 -20.37 -11.58
CA LEU A 417 -14.57 -19.23 -12.48
C LEU A 417 -15.99 -18.68 -12.30
N GLU A 418 -16.15 -17.39 -12.02
CA GLU A 418 -17.46 -16.72 -11.98
C GLU A 418 -17.40 -15.36 -12.67
N TYR A 419 -18.53 -14.88 -13.18
CA TYR A 419 -18.64 -13.55 -13.78
C TYR A 419 -19.33 -12.56 -12.83
N ARG A 420 -18.65 -11.45 -12.54
CA ARG A 420 -19.14 -10.34 -11.73
C ARG A 420 -19.20 -9.07 -12.57
N LYS A 421 -20.29 -8.31 -12.43
CA LYS A 421 -20.59 -7.12 -13.25
C LYS A 421 -20.91 -5.94 -12.34
N ALA A 422 -20.00 -4.97 -12.30
CA ALA A 422 -20.15 -3.76 -11.51
C ALA A 422 -21.34 -2.92 -12.02
N GLY A 423 -22.08 -2.31 -11.11
CA GLY A 423 -23.25 -1.49 -11.43
C GLY A 423 -24.58 -2.25 -11.54
N GLU A 424 -24.57 -3.57 -11.32
CA GLU A 424 -25.78 -4.28 -10.86
C GLU A 424 -26.16 -3.77 -9.45
N PHE A 425 -27.41 -3.90 -9.01
CA PHE A 425 -27.82 -3.29 -7.72
C PHE A 425 -27.03 -3.89 -6.54
N PHE A 426 -27.08 -5.21 -6.42
CA PHE A 426 -26.08 -5.97 -5.69
C PHE A 426 -24.85 -6.07 -6.60
N ASP A 427 -23.66 -5.83 -6.05
CA ASP A 427 -22.42 -5.48 -6.77
C ASP A 427 -22.38 -4.08 -7.42
N SER A 428 -23.12 -3.10 -6.90
CA SER A 428 -23.08 -1.72 -7.44
C SER A 428 -21.70 -1.05 -7.32
N ASN A 429 -20.96 -1.37 -6.25
CA ASN A 429 -19.67 -0.77 -5.91
C ASN A 429 -18.51 -1.78 -5.82
N ILE A 430 -18.56 -2.91 -6.55
CA ILE A 430 -17.39 -3.81 -6.65
C ILE A 430 -16.25 -3.17 -7.48
N PRO A 431 -14.99 -3.61 -7.31
CA PRO A 431 -13.83 -2.96 -7.94
C PRO A 431 -13.81 -2.95 -9.48
N GLY A 432 -14.61 -3.78 -10.14
CA GLY A 432 -14.78 -3.76 -11.60
C GLY A 432 -15.50 -4.99 -12.16
N SER A 433 -15.85 -4.92 -13.45
CA SER A 433 -16.54 -6.01 -14.16
C SER A 433 -15.56 -6.96 -14.84
N GLY A 434 -15.70 -8.27 -14.61
CA GLY A 434 -14.90 -9.29 -15.28
C GLY A 434 -15.00 -10.67 -14.64
N LEU A 435 -14.25 -11.60 -15.21
CA LEU A 435 -14.13 -12.96 -14.70
C LEU A 435 -13.26 -12.97 -13.44
N LEU A 436 -13.78 -13.48 -12.33
CA LEU A 436 -12.98 -13.82 -11.16
C LEU A 436 -12.50 -15.27 -11.24
N VAL A 437 -11.32 -15.51 -10.69
CA VAL A 437 -10.70 -16.83 -10.61
C VAL A 437 -10.36 -17.09 -9.15
N TYR A 438 -11.01 -18.07 -8.55
CA TYR A 438 -10.78 -18.52 -7.19
C TYR A 438 -10.00 -19.83 -7.22
N ARG A 439 -9.05 -20.03 -6.32
CA ARG A 439 -8.64 -21.35 -5.83
C ARG A 439 -9.70 -21.83 -4.84
N LEU A 440 -10.12 -23.09 -4.96
CA LEU A 440 -10.97 -23.79 -4.02
C LEU A 440 -10.23 -25.03 -3.49
N ASN A 441 -10.01 -25.11 -2.18
CA ASN A 441 -9.41 -26.26 -1.51
C ASN A 441 -10.46 -26.99 -0.65
N ARG A 442 -10.91 -28.17 -1.10
CA ARG A 442 -11.95 -28.97 -0.43
C ARG A 442 -11.49 -29.71 0.83
N ASN A 443 -10.24 -29.55 1.25
CA ASN A 443 -9.70 -30.16 2.47
C ASN A 443 -9.86 -29.27 3.72
N THR A 444 -10.49 -28.09 3.58
CA THR A 444 -10.79 -27.14 4.65
C THR A 444 -12.18 -26.53 4.41
N GLN A 445 -12.74 -25.88 5.42
CA GLN A 445 -14.02 -25.15 5.39
C GLN A 445 -13.76 -23.73 5.91
N GLY A 446 -14.09 -22.72 5.11
CA GLY A 446 -13.77 -21.33 5.41
C GLY A 446 -12.27 -21.01 5.33
N ASN A 447 -11.97 -19.78 5.73
CA ASN A 447 -10.64 -19.18 5.68
C ASN A 447 -10.15 -18.69 7.05
N SER A 448 -10.96 -18.77 8.11
CA SER A 448 -10.64 -18.30 9.47
C SER A 448 -9.27 -18.80 9.97
N ASN A 449 -9.08 -20.12 9.86
CA ASN A 449 -7.86 -20.86 10.20
C ASN A 449 -6.83 -20.93 9.05
N GLY A 450 -7.02 -20.19 7.96
CA GLY A 450 -6.11 -20.16 6.83
C GLY A 450 -4.75 -19.53 7.16
N PRO A 451 -3.64 -19.98 6.56
CA PRO A 451 -3.58 -20.92 5.43
C PRO A 451 -3.50 -22.42 5.81
N PRO A 452 -4.00 -23.33 4.96
CA PRO A 452 -4.59 -23.06 3.63
C PRO A 452 -6.04 -22.56 3.73
N ASP A 453 -6.39 -21.62 2.87
CA ASP A 453 -7.77 -21.11 2.73
C ASP A 453 -8.65 -22.11 1.97
N GLU A 454 -9.95 -22.16 2.25
CA GLU A 454 -10.92 -22.79 1.35
C GLU A 454 -10.98 -22.02 0.03
N LEU A 455 -11.18 -20.71 0.08
CA LEU A 455 -11.28 -19.83 -1.09
C LEU A 455 -10.18 -18.76 -1.12
N PHE A 456 -9.54 -18.59 -2.27
CA PHE A 456 -8.55 -17.54 -2.51
C PHE A 456 -8.65 -16.98 -3.94
N ILE A 457 -8.82 -15.67 -4.12
CA ILE A 457 -8.91 -15.03 -5.44
C ILE A 457 -7.53 -14.72 -6.03
N TYR A 458 -7.23 -15.13 -7.27
CA TYR A 458 -5.98 -14.77 -7.94
C TYR A 458 -5.97 -13.30 -8.39
N ARG A 459 -4.97 -12.55 -7.93
CA ARG A 459 -4.90 -11.08 -8.07
C ARG A 459 -3.48 -10.57 -8.36
N PRO A 460 -3.29 -9.46 -9.09
CA PRO A 460 -1.97 -8.92 -9.40
C PRO A 460 -1.09 -8.75 -8.17
N ASN A 461 0.21 -9.05 -8.31
CA ASN A 461 1.21 -8.99 -7.24
C ASN A 461 0.95 -9.92 -6.02
N SER A 462 0.04 -10.90 -6.12
CA SER A 462 -0.08 -11.94 -5.09
C SER A 462 0.92 -13.07 -5.30
N ALA A 463 1.42 -13.65 -4.22
CA ALA A 463 2.34 -14.79 -4.23
C ALA A 463 1.94 -15.79 -3.14
N ASN A 464 0.85 -16.53 -3.41
CA ASN A 464 0.20 -17.44 -2.48
C ASN A 464 -0.05 -16.78 -1.10
N ASN A 465 -0.07 -17.59 -0.04
CA ASN A 465 -0.33 -17.18 1.33
C ASN A 465 0.83 -16.38 1.97
N ASN A 466 1.76 -15.86 1.17
CA ASN A 466 2.94 -15.10 1.59
C ASN A 466 2.93 -13.63 1.13
N GLN A 467 2.11 -13.26 0.14
CA GLN A 467 1.97 -11.88 -0.34
C GLN A 467 0.56 -11.65 -0.87
N ASP A 468 -0.14 -10.65 -0.32
CA ASP A 468 -1.54 -10.40 -0.64
C ASP A 468 -1.78 -9.95 -2.09
N GLY A 469 -0.96 -9.04 -2.60
CA GLY A 469 -1.19 -8.41 -3.90
C GLY A 469 -2.28 -7.34 -3.84
N ASN A 470 -2.93 -7.07 -4.99
CA ASN A 470 -3.97 -6.06 -5.11
C ASN A 470 -5.33 -6.70 -5.46
N ILE A 471 -6.13 -6.98 -4.44
CA ILE A 471 -7.47 -7.59 -4.55
C ILE A 471 -8.44 -6.77 -5.41
N LEU A 472 -8.28 -5.44 -5.49
CA LEU A 472 -9.12 -4.57 -6.30
C LEU A 472 -8.92 -4.80 -7.81
N LEU A 473 -7.77 -5.37 -8.22
CA LEU A 473 -7.45 -5.67 -9.62
C LEU A 473 -7.66 -7.14 -9.98
N ALA A 474 -8.41 -7.89 -9.15
CA ALA A 474 -8.61 -9.34 -9.30
C ALA A 474 -9.38 -9.77 -10.57
N PHE A 475 -10.19 -8.90 -11.17
CA PHE A 475 -11.02 -9.24 -12.33
C PHE A 475 -10.24 -9.31 -13.65
N LEU A 476 -10.58 -10.31 -14.47
CA LEU A 476 -10.04 -10.53 -15.81
C LEU A 476 -11.07 -10.11 -16.87
N SER A 477 -10.65 -9.23 -17.78
CA SER A 477 -11.44 -8.83 -18.95
C SER A 477 -10.53 -8.19 -20.02
N ALA A 478 -11.07 -7.97 -21.22
CA ALA A 478 -10.39 -7.23 -22.27
C ALA A 478 -10.10 -5.77 -21.85
N GLU A 479 -11.01 -5.16 -21.09
CA GLU A 479 -10.94 -3.80 -20.54
C GLU A 479 -9.88 -3.70 -19.45
N SER A 480 -9.81 -4.68 -18.53
CA SER A 480 -8.76 -4.75 -17.50
C SER A 480 -7.38 -5.10 -18.06
N ARG A 481 -7.33 -5.50 -19.35
CA ARG A 481 -6.18 -6.05 -20.08
C ARG A 481 -5.62 -7.36 -19.48
N ARG A 482 -6.22 -7.89 -18.41
CA ARG A 482 -5.87 -9.19 -17.83
C ARG A 482 -6.69 -10.28 -18.53
N LYS A 483 -6.20 -10.72 -19.68
CA LYS A 483 -6.86 -11.73 -20.54
C LYS A 483 -6.46 -13.19 -20.29
N VAL A 484 -5.49 -13.45 -19.41
CA VAL A 484 -4.80 -14.74 -19.26
C VAL A 484 -4.52 -15.00 -17.78
N ILE A 485 -4.72 -16.24 -17.34
CA ILE A 485 -4.05 -16.79 -16.16
C ILE A 485 -3.62 -18.23 -16.44
N ASN A 486 -2.32 -18.48 -16.29
CA ASN A 486 -1.67 -19.75 -16.59
C ASN A 486 -0.36 -19.89 -15.81
N GLU A 487 0.43 -20.94 -16.07
CA GLU A 487 1.69 -21.22 -15.34
C GLU A 487 2.83 -20.21 -15.57
N VAL A 488 2.55 -19.12 -16.28
CA VAL A 488 3.53 -18.10 -16.70
C VAL A 488 3.03 -16.66 -16.58
N SER A 489 1.75 -16.46 -16.28
CA SER A 489 1.22 -15.15 -15.93
C SER A 489 1.65 -14.75 -14.51
N THR A 490 1.50 -13.47 -14.17
CA THR A 490 1.67 -12.97 -12.79
C THR A 490 0.34 -12.37 -12.31
N PRO A 491 -0.35 -13.00 -11.33
CA PRO A 491 -0.04 -14.28 -10.70
C PRO A 491 -0.23 -15.44 -11.70
N SER A 492 0.41 -16.57 -11.40
CA SER A 492 0.08 -17.84 -12.05
C SER A 492 -1.08 -18.52 -11.32
N GLY A 493 -1.64 -19.58 -11.89
CA GLY A 493 -2.65 -20.42 -11.23
C GLY A 493 -2.07 -21.35 -10.16
N TYR A 494 -1.19 -20.87 -9.28
CA TYR A 494 -0.48 -21.69 -8.28
C TYR A 494 -1.42 -22.37 -7.27
N SER A 495 -1.13 -23.61 -6.88
CA SER A 495 -1.90 -24.37 -5.89
C SER A 495 -1.76 -23.81 -4.46
N SER A 496 -2.56 -24.34 -3.53
CA SER A 496 -2.39 -24.15 -2.08
C SER A 496 -0.99 -24.54 -1.59
N LEU A 497 -0.36 -25.53 -2.22
CA LEU A 497 0.99 -26.02 -1.94
C LEU A 497 2.10 -25.18 -2.59
N ASN A 498 1.76 -24.04 -3.23
CA ASN A 498 2.69 -23.20 -4.00
C ASN A 498 3.34 -23.92 -5.20
N THR A 499 2.67 -24.93 -5.76
CA THR A 499 3.11 -25.68 -6.94
C THR A 499 2.30 -25.29 -8.18
N PRO A 500 2.75 -25.63 -9.40
CA PRO A 500 1.89 -25.62 -10.58
C PRO A 500 0.59 -26.37 -10.32
N GLY A 501 -0.53 -25.78 -10.72
CA GLY A 501 -1.87 -26.35 -10.58
C GLY A 501 -2.56 -26.61 -11.92
N GLY A 502 -1.97 -26.18 -13.04
CA GLY A 502 -2.40 -26.57 -14.39
C GLY A 502 -3.52 -25.72 -14.99
N LEU A 503 -3.83 -24.55 -14.41
CA LEU A 503 -4.77 -23.62 -15.01
C LEU A 503 -4.21 -23.10 -16.35
N ASN A 504 -5.01 -23.10 -17.40
CA ASN A 504 -4.66 -22.53 -18.69
C ASN A 504 -5.83 -21.74 -19.29
N LEU A 505 -6.14 -20.60 -18.66
CA LEU A 505 -7.17 -19.66 -19.08
C LEU A 505 -6.56 -18.58 -19.98
N TYR A 506 -7.20 -18.32 -21.12
CA TYR A 506 -6.77 -17.28 -22.06
C TYR A 506 -7.95 -16.71 -22.83
N ASP A 507 -7.71 -15.65 -23.61
CA ASP A 507 -8.72 -14.99 -24.45
C ASP A 507 -10.00 -14.57 -23.71
N VAL A 508 -9.87 -14.14 -22.44
CA VAL A 508 -10.99 -13.51 -21.72
C VAL A 508 -11.45 -12.27 -22.48
N GLY A 509 -12.75 -12.20 -22.77
CA GLY A 509 -13.38 -11.17 -23.59
C GLY A 509 -13.76 -9.90 -22.82
N PHE A 510 -14.58 -9.07 -23.47
CA PHE A 510 -15.18 -7.89 -22.87
C PHE A 510 -16.24 -8.26 -21.83
N ALA A 511 -16.43 -7.42 -20.81
CA ALA A 511 -17.41 -7.63 -19.76
C ALA A 511 -18.78 -7.05 -20.17
N GLY A 512 -19.59 -7.84 -20.89
CA GLY A 512 -20.90 -7.44 -21.43
C GLY A 512 -22.11 -7.97 -20.65
N ASP A 513 -23.13 -8.43 -21.35
CA ASP A 513 -24.22 -9.22 -20.74
C ASP A 513 -23.78 -10.67 -20.48
N THR A 514 -22.74 -11.11 -21.16
CA THR A 514 -21.97 -12.30 -20.83
C THR A 514 -20.48 -11.98 -20.91
N ILE A 515 -19.64 -12.85 -20.33
CA ILE A 515 -18.20 -12.89 -20.60
C ILE A 515 -17.82 -14.25 -21.18
N SER A 516 -17.00 -14.23 -22.24
CA SER A 516 -16.46 -15.44 -22.86
C SER A 516 -14.95 -15.56 -22.61
N PHE A 517 -14.46 -16.79 -22.54
CA PHE A 517 -13.05 -17.11 -22.34
C PHE A 517 -12.70 -18.48 -22.93
N LYS A 518 -11.42 -18.80 -23.06
CA LYS A 518 -10.94 -20.10 -23.50
C LYS A 518 -10.14 -20.80 -22.40
N VAL A 519 -10.25 -22.12 -22.39
CA VAL A 519 -9.52 -23.00 -21.48
C VAL A 519 -8.80 -24.07 -22.31
N LYS A 520 -7.56 -24.41 -21.94
CA LYS A 520 -6.94 -25.69 -22.32
C LYS A 520 -6.88 -26.62 -21.12
N ILE A 521 -7.25 -27.88 -21.30
CA ILE A 521 -7.14 -28.93 -20.29
C ILE A 521 -6.06 -29.92 -20.72
N SER A 522 -4.98 -30.01 -19.94
CA SER A 522 -3.85 -30.92 -20.16
C SER A 522 -3.11 -31.20 -18.85
N GLN A 523 -2.34 -32.29 -18.81
CA GLN A 523 -1.37 -32.61 -17.75
C GLN A 523 0.05 -32.08 -18.04
N ILE A 524 0.25 -31.44 -19.19
CA ILE A 524 1.48 -30.76 -19.58
C ILE A 524 1.12 -29.42 -20.20
N GLN A 525 1.92 -28.38 -19.94
CA GLN A 525 1.61 -27.01 -20.30
C GLN A 525 2.87 -26.27 -20.74
N LEU A 526 2.87 -25.78 -21.99
CA LEU A 526 4.02 -25.10 -22.58
C LEU A 526 4.22 -23.76 -21.89
N THR A 527 5.43 -23.52 -21.37
CA THR A 527 5.79 -22.26 -20.74
C THR A 527 6.67 -21.39 -21.64
N ALA A 528 7.63 -21.94 -22.39
CA ALA A 528 8.37 -21.15 -23.38
C ALA A 528 8.56 -21.96 -24.68
N PRO A 529 8.52 -21.31 -25.87
CA PRO A 529 8.48 -19.87 -26.10
C PRO A 529 7.12 -19.20 -25.85
N TYR A 530 7.20 -17.89 -25.63
CA TYR A 530 6.10 -16.99 -25.31
C TYR A 530 5.50 -16.30 -26.54
N TRP A 531 4.34 -15.69 -26.34
CA TRP A 531 3.75 -14.79 -27.33
C TRP A 531 4.67 -13.59 -27.60
N GLY A 532 4.96 -13.36 -28.88
CA GLY A 532 5.81 -12.25 -29.30
C GLY A 532 7.31 -12.52 -29.16
N ASP A 533 7.72 -13.73 -28.73
CA ASP A 533 9.11 -14.15 -28.87
C ASP A 533 9.52 -14.14 -30.35
N ALA A 534 10.75 -13.70 -30.60
CA ALA A 534 11.38 -13.78 -31.90
C ALA A 534 12.68 -14.57 -31.75
N MET A 535 12.82 -15.62 -32.55
CA MET A 535 13.99 -16.48 -32.60
C MET A 535 14.79 -16.20 -33.86
N ILE A 536 16.07 -16.56 -33.83
CA ILE A 536 16.98 -16.44 -34.97
C ILE A 536 17.44 -17.84 -35.35
N SER A 537 17.35 -18.18 -36.64
CA SER A 537 17.85 -19.45 -37.16
C SER A 537 19.33 -19.66 -36.86
N GLY A 538 19.73 -20.93 -36.68
CA GLY A 538 21.07 -21.34 -36.28
C GLY A 538 21.39 -21.15 -34.79
N THR A 539 20.59 -20.38 -34.05
CA THR A 539 20.75 -20.19 -32.60
C THR A 539 20.00 -21.26 -31.81
N ASP A 540 20.40 -21.48 -30.55
CA ASP A 540 19.75 -22.44 -29.66
C ASP A 540 18.72 -21.73 -28.78
N LYS A 541 17.60 -22.41 -28.46
CA LYS A 541 16.58 -21.89 -27.54
C LYS A 541 16.06 -22.96 -26.59
N LEU A 542 15.86 -22.58 -25.33
CA LEU A 542 15.28 -23.44 -24.32
C LEU A 542 13.76 -23.47 -24.44
N VAL A 543 13.21 -24.58 -24.89
CA VAL A 543 11.78 -24.90 -24.79
C VAL A 543 11.51 -25.32 -23.35
N THR A 544 10.47 -24.81 -22.70
CA THR A 544 10.17 -25.12 -21.29
C THR A 544 8.70 -25.41 -21.06
N TRP A 545 8.39 -26.21 -20.04
CA TRP A 545 7.02 -26.56 -19.67
C TRP A 545 6.84 -26.86 -18.18
N LYS A 546 5.57 -26.80 -17.74
CA LYS A 546 5.12 -27.40 -16.48
C LYS A 546 4.36 -28.69 -16.77
N ALA A 547 4.44 -29.66 -15.86
CA ALA A 547 3.70 -30.91 -15.95
C ALA A 547 3.15 -31.32 -14.59
N LYS A 548 2.00 -32.00 -14.60
CA LYS A 548 1.38 -32.59 -13.40
C LYS A 548 2.29 -33.62 -12.73
N ASN A 549 3.02 -34.38 -13.55
CA ASN A 549 4.06 -35.32 -13.14
C ASN A 549 5.25 -35.19 -14.09
N TYR A 550 6.47 -35.27 -13.55
CA TYR A 550 7.73 -35.25 -14.30
C TYR A 550 8.29 -36.66 -14.51
N SER A 551 7.44 -37.55 -15.01
CA SER A 551 7.76 -38.96 -15.29
C SER A 551 7.49 -39.28 -16.76
N GLY A 552 8.23 -40.26 -17.29
CA GLY A 552 8.17 -40.64 -18.71
C GLY A 552 8.85 -39.61 -19.62
N ASP A 553 8.55 -39.71 -20.91
CA ASP A 553 9.15 -38.89 -21.96
C ASP A 553 8.08 -38.03 -22.67
N ILE A 554 8.53 -36.96 -23.32
CA ILE A 554 7.72 -36.15 -24.23
C ILE A 554 8.31 -36.14 -25.64
N SER A 555 7.48 -35.89 -26.64
CA SER A 555 7.92 -35.39 -27.95
C SER A 555 7.81 -33.85 -27.98
N VAL A 556 8.67 -33.21 -28.78
CA VAL A 556 8.64 -31.77 -29.04
C VAL A 556 8.61 -31.54 -30.54
N GLU A 557 7.67 -30.74 -31.00
CA GLU A 557 7.44 -30.42 -32.41
C GLU A 557 7.29 -28.91 -32.58
N TYR A 558 7.66 -28.39 -33.76
CA TYR A 558 7.32 -27.03 -34.16
C TYR A 558 6.55 -27.00 -35.49
N SER A 559 5.79 -25.94 -35.67
CA SER A 559 5.13 -25.57 -36.93
C SER A 559 5.61 -24.17 -37.31
N ALA A 560 5.65 -23.88 -38.61
CA ALA A 560 5.91 -22.54 -39.15
C ALA A 560 4.65 -21.89 -39.76
N ASP A 561 3.48 -22.52 -39.61
CA ASP A 561 2.25 -22.25 -40.37
C ASP A 561 0.95 -22.38 -39.52
N LEU A 562 0.98 -21.90 -38.28
CA LEU A 562 -0.14 -21.94 -37.31
C LEU A 562 -0.65 -23.36 -37.01
N GLY A 563 0.25 -24.34 -37.02
CA GLY A 563 -0.04 -25.73 -36.66
C GLY A 563 -0.66 -26.56 -37.77
N GLN A 564 -0.60 -26.12 -39.03
CA GLN A 564 -1.07 -26.90 -40.18
C GLN A 564 -0.12 -28.08 -40.49
N ASN A 565 1.19 -27.83 -40.46
CA ASN A 565 2.22 -28.85 -40.58
C ASN A 565 3.15 -28.83 -39.36
N TRP A 566 3.51 -30.01 -38.86
CA TRP A 566 4.37 -30.19 -37.69
C TRP A 566 5.67 -30.89 -38.08
N ILE A 567 6.78 -30.34 -37.63
CA ILE A 567 8.14 -30.83 -37.82
C ILE A 567 8.67 -31.22 -36.44
N VAL A 568 9.16 -32.44 -36.33
CA VAL A 568 9.70 -32.97 -35.07
C VAL A 568 11.03 -32.26 -34.74
N ILE A 569 11.15 -31.75 -33.51
CA ILE A 569 12.41 -31.32 -32.92
C ILE A 569 13.06 -32.53 -32.23
N THR A 570 12.28 -33.25 -31.41
CA THR A 570 12.68 -34.55 -30.84
C THR A 570 11.49 -35.49 -30.71
N GLU A 571 11.69 -36.76 -31.08
CA GLU A 571 10.69 -37.83 -30.96
C GLU A 571 10.49 -38.30 -29.52
N SER A 572 11.54 -38.25 -28.69
CA SER A 572 11.51 -38.64 -27.28
C SER A 572 12.60 -37.91 -26.49
N THR A 573 12.22 -37.22 -25.43
CA THR A 573 13.13 -36.68 -24.41
C THR A 573 12.52 -36.85 -23.03
N PRO A 574 13.31 -37.11 -21.97
CA PRO A 574 12.79 -37.20 -20.61
C PRO A 574 11.98 -35.95 -20.22
N ASN A 575 10.85 -36.17 -19.55
CA ASN A 575 9.95 -35.12 -19.09
C ASN A 575 10.54 -34.40 -17.85
N THR A 576 11.49 -33.49 -18.08
CA THR A 576 12.23 -32.75 -17.03
C THR A 576 11.78 -31.29 -16.85
N GLY A 577 10.92 -30.78 -17.75
CA GLY A 577 10.46 -29.39 -17.76
C GLY A 577 11.22 -28.45 -18.70
N SER A 578 12.29 -28.93 -19.34
CA SER A 578 12.99 -28.17 -20.39
C SER A 578 13.71 -29.05 -21.41
N TYR A 579 13.83 -28.54 -22.62
CA TYR A 579 14.59 -29.12 -23.71
C TYR A 579 15.33 -28.01 -24.48
N LEU A 580 16.62 -28.20 -24.77
CA LEU A 580 17.38 -27.26 -25.59
C LEU A 580 17.15 -27.59 -27.06
N TRP A 581 16.40 -26.75 -27.76
CA TRP A 581 16.33 -26.80 -29.22
C TRP A 581 17.61 -26.20 -29.79
N GLU A 582 18.57 -27.08 -30.10
CA GLU A 582 19.83 -26.72 -30.74
C GLU A 582 19.61 -26.41 -32.23
N HIS A 583 20.35 -25.42 -32.75
CA HIS A 583 20.41 -25.05 -34.17
C HIS A 583 19.05 -24.89 -34.86
N ILE A 584 18.24 -23.90 -34.44
CA ILE A 584 16.91 -23.63 -35.02
C ILE A 584 16.98 -23.59 -36.56
N PRO A 585 16.10 -24.31 -37.29
CA PRO A 585 16.12 -24.37 -38.74
C PRO A 585 16.07 -22.98 -39.43
N VAL A 586 16.71 -22.89 -40.60
CA VAL A 586 16.69 -21.68 -41.43
C VAL A 586 15.29 -21.46 -41.99
N GLN A 587 14.58 -20.48 -41.43
CA GLN A 587 13.18 -20.21 -41.71
C GLN A 587 12.90 -18.72 -41.45
N ASP A 588 12.02 -18.13 -42.26
CA ASP A 588 11.33 -16.88 -41.94
C ASP A 588 9.83 -17.17 -41.78
N SER A 589 9.26 -16.89 -40.61
CA SER A 589 7.82 -16.97 -40.35
C SER A 589 7.43 -16.25 -39.05
N GLU A 590 6.29 -15.55 -39.06
CA GLU A 590 5.63 -14.97 -37.88
C GLU A 590 4.50 -15.88 -37.33
N GLN A 591 4.37 -17.08 -37.89
CA GLN A 591 3.29 -18.03 -37.65
C GLN A 591 3.74 -19.28 -36.87
N CYS A 592 4.88 -19.19 -36.19
CA CYS A 592 5.49 -20.35 -35.56
C CYS A 592 4.74 -20.77 -34.28
N GLN A 593 4.63 -22.07 -34.07
CA GLN A 593 4.09 -22.67 -32.86
C GLN A 593 4.96 -23.85 -32.43
N ILE A 594 5.01 -24.13 -31.12
CA ILE A 594 5.56 -25.38 -30.58
C ILE A 594 4.41 -26.20 -30.00
N ARG A 595 4.54 -27.52 -30.08
CA ARG A 595 3.71 -28.51 -29.38
C ARG A 595 4.60 -29.44 -28.58
N ILE A 596 4.13 -29.78 -27.38
CA ILE A 596 4.71 -30.78 -26.50
C ILE A 596 3.65 -31.84 -26.18
N SER A 597 4.03 -33.11 -26.24
CA SER A 597 3.10 -34.24 -26.08
C SER A 597 3.69 -35.30 -25.16
N LEU A 598 2.95 -35.73 -24.14
CA LEU A 598 3.34 -36.81 -23.22
C LEU A 598 3.19 -38.17 -23.91
N ILE A 599 4.31 -38.85 -24.14
CA ILE A 599 4.37 -40.10 -24.90
C ILE A 599 3.56 -41.20 -24.20
N GLY A 600 2.83 -41.99 -24.99
CA GLY A 600 1.91 -43.02 -24.49
C GLY A 600 0.58 -42.47 -23.94
N THR A 601 0.31 -41.16 -24.08
CA THR A 601 -0.94 -40.52 -23.64
C THR A 601 -1.54 -39.65 -24.75
N SER A 602 -2.72 -39.09 -24.50
CA SER A 602 -3.33 -38.04 -25.34
C SER A 602 -3.05 -36.61 -24.83
N GLN A 603 -2.20 -36.45 -23.82
CA GLN A 603 -1.96 -35.17 -23.15
C GLN A 603 -0.91 -34.36 -23.90
N GLN A 604 -1.30 -33.17 -24.35
CA GLN A 604 -0.44 -32.25 -25.12
C GLN A 604 -0.83 -30.80 -24.83
N ASP A 605 0.11 -29.88 -25.04
CA ASP A 605 -0.17 -28.45 -25.15
C ASP A 605 0.67 -27.84 -26.28
N SER A 606 0.24 -26.68 -26.77
CA SER A 606 0.90 -25.93 -27.83
C SER A 606 0.94 -24.44 -27.53
N SER A 607 1.74 -23.66 -28.29
CA SER A 607 1.76 -22.20 -28.18
C SER A 607 0.34 -21.61 -28.29
N THR A 608 -0.09 -20.85 -27.28
CA THR A 608 -1.42 -20.21 -27.26
C THR A 608 -1.55 -19.08 -28.29
N TYR A 609 -0.45 -18.42 -28.60
CA TYR A 609 -0.30 -17.44 -29.67
C TYR A 609 1.00 -17.75 -30.43
N PRO A 610 1.14 -17.34 -31.70
CA PRO A 610 2.36 -17.62 -32.45
C PRO A 610 3.56 -16.78 -31.94
N PHE A 611 4.75 -17.29 -32.23
CA PHE A 611 6.05 -16.62 -32.14
C PHE A 611 6.67 -16.50 -33.55
N SER A 612 7.79 -15.78 -33.70
CA SER A 612 8.50 -15.70 -34.98
C SER A 612 9.85 -16.41 -34.99
N ILE A 613 10.24 -16.94 -36.14
CA ILE A 613 11.62 -17.36 -36.46
C ILE A 613 12.05 -16.50 -37.64
N ASN A 614 13.23 -15.87 -37.54
CA ASN A 614 13.84 -15.08 -38.61
C ASN A 614 15.18 -15.68 -39.02
N SER A 615 15.46 -15.69 -40.33
CA SER A 615 16.70 -16.21 -40.89
C SER A 615 17.92 -15.32 -40.61
N THR A 616 17.70 -14.03 -40.32
CA THR A 616 18.74 -13.04 -40.06
C THR A 616 18.34 -12.01 -38.99
N LEU A 617 19.34 -11.40 -38.35
CA LEU A 617 19.16 -10.28 -37.42
C LEU A 617 19.13 -8.94 -38.16
N ALA A 618 18.12 -8.12 -37.87
CA ALA A 618 18.03 -6.77 -38.43
C ALA A 618 19.10 -5.83 -37.85
N VAL A 619 19.59 -4.92 -38.68
CA VAL A 619 20.55 -3.88 -38.28
C VAL A 619 19.81 -2.84 -37.41
N PRO A 620 20.30 -2.50 -36.20
CA PRO A 620 19.64 -1.51 -35.35
C PRO A 620 19.62 -0.12 -35.99
N ILE A 621 18.53 0.61 -35.83
CA ILE A 621 18.35 1.96 -36.36
C ILE A 621 18.79 2.99 -35.31
N PRO A 622 19.82 3.83 -35.55
CA PRO A 622 20.23 4.89 -34.63
C PRO A 622 19.11 5.89 -34.34
N LEU A 623 18.96 6.30 -33.08
CA LEU A 623 17.98 7.30 -32.64
C LEU A 623 18.68 8.57 -32.13
N LEU A 624 19.48 8.47 -31.07
CA LEU A 624 20.19 9.60 -30.46
C LEU A 624 21.64 9.23 -30.08
N PRO A 625 22.56 10.22 -30.02
CA PRO A 625 22.43 11.54 -30.61
C PRO A 625 22.29 11.43 -32.14
N HIS A 626 21.57 12.37 -32.75
CA HIS A 626 21.42 12.41 -34.20
C HIS A 626 22.78 12.55 -34.90
N ASN A 627 22.91 11.97 -36.10
CA ASN A 627 24.15 12.05 -36.86
C ASN A 627 24.59 13.51 -37.10
N LEU A 628 25.89 13.77 -36.93
CA LEU A 628 26.52 15.09 -37.03
C LEU A 628 26.00 16.13 -36.01
N ALA A 629 25.32 15.72 -34.93
CA ALA A 629 24.88 16.63 -33.88
C ALA A 629 26.08 17.33 -33.20
N THR A 630 25.93 18.62 -32.87
CA THR A 630 26.95 19.44 -32.20
C THR A 630 26.45 19.95 -30.87
N GLY A 631 27.36 20.25 -29.93
CA GLY A 631 26.99 20.73 -28.61
C GLY A 631 26.38 19.65 -27.71
N VAL A 632 26.63 18.38 -28.02
CA VAL A 632 26.12 17.23 -27.25
C VAL A 632 26.78 17.20 -25.87
N ALA A 633 26.04 16.80 -24.83
CA ALA A 633 26.58 16.60 -23.48
C ALA A 633 27.85 15.71 -23.47
N THR A 634 28.76 15.88 -22.51
CA THR A 634 29.91 14.98 -22.30
C THR A 634 29.52 13.63 -21.67
N ASN A 635 28.27 13.52 -21.22
CA ASN A 635 27.63 12.30 -20.73
C ASN A 635 26.35 11.94 -21.52
N PRO A 636 26.43 11.71 -22.85
CA PRO A 636 25.25 11.51 -23.67
C PRO A 636 24.61 10.12 -23.48
N LEU A 637 23.28 10.08 -23.51
CA LEU A 637 22.55 8.84 -23.77
C LEU A 637 22.59 8.55 -25.28
N ILE A 638 23.31 7.51 -25.65
CA ILE A 638 23.30 6.97 -27.01
C ILE A 638 22.21 5.89 -27.08
N SER A 639 21.36 5.91 -28.10
CA SER A 639 20.23 5.00 -28.23
C SER A 639 19.90 4.64 -29.67
N TRP A 640 19.30 3.47 -29.84
CA TRP A 640 18.88 2.89 -31.11
C TRP A 640 17.53 2.18 -30.94
N GLN A 641 16.86 1.88 -32.04
CA GLN A 641 15.64 1.07 -32.02
C GLN A 641 15.98 -0.38 -31.63
N SER A 642 15.17 -0.96 -30.74
CA SER A 642 15.31 -2.36 -30.37
C SER A 642 15.04 -3.29 -31.56
N VAL A 643 15.85 -4.34 -31.67
CA VAL A 643 15.73 -5.35 -32.74
C VAL A 643 15.04 -6.59 -32.20
N SER A 644 13.99 -7.03 -32.89
CA SER A 644 13.27 -8.26 -32.54
C SER A 644 14.19 -9.48 -32.65
N GLY A 645 14.19 -10.33 -31.62
CA GLY A 645 15.02 -11.53 -31.54
C GLY A 645 16.49 -11.32 -31.19
N ALA A 646 16.94 -10.08 -31.00
CA ALA A 646 18.26 -9.80 -30.43
C ALA A 646 18.27 -10.09 -28.92
N THR A 647 19.26 -10.84 -28.44
CA THR A 647 19.52 -11.01 -26.99
C THR A 647 20.46 -9.94 -26.43
N GLY A 648 21.03 -9.10 -27.30
CA GLY A 648 21.83 -7.93 -26.94
C GLY A 648 22.35 -7.20 -28.16
N TYR A 649 23.34 -6.33 -27.94
CA TYR A 649 23.95 -5.48 -28.97
C TYR A 649 25.48 -5.48 -28.85
N HIS A 650 26.17 -5.38 -29.99
CA HIS A 650 27.58 -4.99 -30.03
C HIS A 650 27.66 -3.50 -30.29
N PHE A 651 27.98 -2.71 -29.26
CA PHE A 651 28.08 -1.25 -29.31
C PHE A 651 29.55 -0.80 -29.29
N GLN A 652 29.89 0.15 -30.16
CA GLN A 652 31.21 0.78 -30.21
C GLN A 652 31.12 2.32 -30.26
N LEU A 653 31.97 2.99 -29.47
CA LEU A 653 32.25 4.43 -29.53
C LEU A 653 33.76 4.65 -29.66
N SER A 654 34.21 5.56 -30.51
CA SER A 654 35.62 5.95 -30.62
C SER A 654 35.78 7.43 -30.97
N SER A 655 36.92 8.03 -30.65
CA SER A 655 37.33 9.34 -31.18
C SER A 655 37.86 9.27 -32.62
N THR A 656 38.06 8.07 -33.18
CA THR A 656 38.47 7.86 -34.58
C THR A 656 37.39 7.09 -35.37
N PRO A 657 37.18 7.39 -36.66
CA PRO A 657 36.11 6.78 -37.45
C PRO A 657 36.33 5.31 -37.81
N ASN A 658 37.53 4.78 -37.58
CA ASN A 658 37.93 3.40 -37.91
C ASN A 658 37.74 2.40 -36.75
N PHE A 659 37.57 2.88 -35.51
CA PHE A 659 37.39 2.06 -34.30
C PHE A 659 38.58 1.14 -33.96
N ASP A 660 39.81 1.50 -34.32
CA ASP A 660 41.02 0.72 -33.98
C ASP A 660 41.26 0.62 -32.47
N SER A 661 40.97 1.71 -31.75
CA SER A 661 41.06 1.84 -30.30
C SER A 661 39.80 2.55 -29.78
N PRO A 662 38.67 1.82 -29.62
CA PRO A 662 37.40 2.41 -29.23
C PRO A 662 37.39 2.78 -27.74
N THR A 663 36.82 3.95 -27.43
CA THR A 663 36.55 4.45 -26.07
C THR A 663 35.60 3.50 -25.32
N TYR A 664 34.61 2.94 -26.01
CA TYR A 664 33.77 1.85 -25.51
C TYR A 664 33.63 0.77 -26.58
N ASN A 665 33.74 -0.50 -26.16
CA ASN A 665 33.49 -1.67 -27.01
C ASN A 665 32.74 -2.71 -26.17
N LEU A 666 31.42 -2.66 -26.22
CA LEU A 666 30.53 -3.49 -25.41
C LEU A 666 29.96 -4.59 -26.29
N ILE A 667 30.26 -5.84 -25.97
CA ILE A 667 29.77 -7.03 -26.66
C ILE A 667 28.59 -7.59 -25.86
N THR A 668 27.54 -8.09 -26.52
CA THR A 668 26.34 -8.67 -25.87
C THR A 668 25.65 -7.74 -24.83
N PHE A 669 25.67 -6.43 -25.07
CA PHE A 669 25.07 -5.45 -24.18
C PHE A 669 23.52 -5.50 -24.26
N PRO A 670 22.78 -5.64 -23.14
CA PRO A 670 21.39 -6.10 -23.18
C PRO A 670 20.34 -5.03 -23.54
N THR A 671 20.65 -3.73 -23.41
CA THR A 671 19.67 -2.65 -23.62
C THR A 671 19.89 -1.90 -24.93
N ALA A 672 18.82 -1.32 -25.49
CA ALA A 672 18.88 -0.54 -26.73
C ALA A 672 19.41 0.91 -26.54
N SER A 673 20.08 1.18 -25.42
CA SER A 673 20.67 2.47 -25.10
C SER A 673 21.78 2.35 -24.06
N TYR A 674 22.81 3.18 -24.21
CA TYR A 674 23.98 3.26 -23.33
C TYR A 674 24.23 4.71 -22.92
N LEU A 675 24.37 4.96 -21.61
CA LEU A 675 24.73 6.27 -21.06
C LEU A 675 26.26 6.36 -20.96
N CYS A 676 26.86 7.18 -21.81
CA CYS A 676 28.29 7.50 -21.74
C CYS A 676 28.57 8.50 -20.61
N SER A 677 29.84 8.58 -20.21
CA SER A 677 30.35 9.58 -19.26
C SER A 677 31.81 9.92 -19.57
N LEU A 678 32.34 10.99 -18.99
CA LEU A 678 33.76 11.37 -19.11
C LEU A 678 34.25 11.59 -20.56
N LEU A 679 33.36 11.90 -21.51
CA LEU A 679 33.80 12.25 -22.86
C LEU A 679 34.50 13.61 -22.82
N LEU A 680 35.51 13.79 -23.68
CA LEU A 680 36.22 15.06 -23.78
C LEU A 680 35.27 16.12 -24.37
N PRO A 681 35.29 17.37 -23.87
CA PRO A 681 34.52 18.47 -24.46
C PRO A 681 35.06 18.84 -25.85
N PHE A 682 34.22 19.47 -26.68
CA PHE A 682 34.56 19.92 -28.04
C PHE A 682 35.22 18.86 -28.94
N THR A 683 34.91 17.58 -28.71
CA THR A 683 35.54 16.42 -29.35
C THR A 683 34.52 15.67 -30.18
N THR A 684 34.89 15.33 -31.42
CA THR A 684 34.07 14.50 -32.30
C THR A 684 34.25 13.03 -31.96
N TYR A 685 33.13 12.35 -31.68
CA TYR A 685 33.06 10.90 -31.47
C TYR A 685 32.26 10.25 -32.58
N TYR A 686 32.65 9.02 -32.91
CA TYR A 686 32.01 8.14 -33.88
C TYR A 686 31.45 6.93 -33.15
N TRP A 687 30.25 6.49 -33.49
CA TRP A 687 29.63 5.31 -32.91
C TRP A 687 28.93 4.44 -33.94
N ARG A 688 28.80 3.15 -33.61
CA ARG A 688 28.06 2.16 -34.39
C ARG A 688 27.55 1.06 -33.47
N VAL A 689 26.48 0.40 -33.88
CA VAL A 689 25.89 -0.72 -33.15
C VAL A 689 25.39 -1.82 -34.09
N ALA A 690 25.57 -3.08 -33.70
CA ALA A 690 24.97 -4.26 -34.31
C ALA A 690 24.08 -4.96 -33.28
N SER A 691 23.06 -5.71 -33.73
CA SER A 691 22.29 -6.62 -32.87
C SER A 691 22.96 -7.99 -32.82
N VAL A 692 22.84 -8.70 -31.70
CA VAL A 692 23.40 -10.05 -31.52
C VAL A 692 22.39 -10.99 -30.85
N SER A 693 22.45 -12.28 -31.19
CA SER A 693 21.70 -13.38 -30.54
C SER A 693 22.55 -14.65 -30.58
N GLY A 694 23.09 -15.05 -29.42
CA GLY A 694 24.10 -16.12 -29.38
C GLY A 694 25.32 -15.73 -30.22
N GLU A 695 25.73 -16.62 -31.14
CA GLU A 695 26.81 -16.35 -32.10
C GLU A 695 26.37 -15.53 -33.33
N ALA A 696 25.05 -15.36 -33.55
CA ALA A 696 24.55 -14.58 -34.67
C ALA A 696 24.70 -13.08 -34.41
N SER A 697 25.13 -12.32 -35.42
CA SER A 697 25.23 -10.86 -35.40
C SER A 697 24.64 -10.26 -36.67
N SER A 698 23.95 -9.12 -36.57
CA SER A 698 23.70 -8.26 -37.73
C SER A 698 25.00 -7.61 -38.21
N MET A 699 24.94 -6.96 -39.38
CA MET A 699 25.91 -5.92 -39.71
C MET A 699 25.80 -4.75 -38.70
N PHE A 700 26.88 -4.01 -38.51
CA PHE A 700 26.82 -2.72 -37.84
C PHE A 700 25.96 -1.73 -38.63
N CYS A 701 25.24 -0.85 -37.92
CA CYS A 701 24.60 0.31 -38.52
C CYS A 701 25.64 1.22 -39.20
N PRO A 702 25.23 2.07 -40.16
CA PRO A 702 26.11 3.10 -40.71
C PRO A 702 26.73 3.93 -39.59
N VAL A 703 28.02 4.24 -39.69
CA VAL A 703 28.74 5.00 -38.64
C VAL A 703 28.07 6.34 -38.42
N GLN A 704 27.65 6.57 -37.19
CA GLN A 704 27.12 7.84 -36.71
C GLN A 704 28.25 8.65 -36.10
N SER A 705 28.11 9.97 -36.04
CA SER A 705 29.01 10.83 -35.26
C SER A 705 28.28 11.96 -34.56
N PHE A 706 28.93 12.52 -33.55
CA PHE A 706 28.51 13.73 -32.86
C PHE A 706 29.73 14.48 -32.30
N CYS A 707 29.60 15.77 -32.06
CA CYS A 707 30.60 16.60 -31.40
C CYS A 707 30.07 17.09 -30.06
N THR A 708 30.84 16.85 -28.99
CA THR A 708 30.50 17.30 -27.65
C THR A 708 30.58 18.83 -27.52
N GLY A 709 29.79 19.40 -26.61
CA GLY A 709 29.82 20.81 -26.25
C GLY A 709 30.85 21.11 -25.17
N ALA A 710 30.53 22.12 -24.35
CA ALA A 710 31.19 22.32 -23.06
C ALA A 710 30.90 21.14 -22.11
N VAL A 711 31.73 21.00 -21.08
CA VAL A 711 31.54 19.97 -20.03
C VAL A 711 30.15 20.13 -19.41
N SER A 712 29.40 19.04 -19.34
CA SER A 712 28.01 19.02 -18.83
C SER A 712 27.85 18.25 -17.52
N GLU A 713 28.90 17.58 -17.05
CA GLU A 713 28.92 16.80 -15.82
C GLU A 713 29.79 17.51 -14.76
N VAL A 714 29.26 17.65 -13.53
CA VAL A 714 30.06 18.12 -12.39
C VAL A 714 31.10 17.06 -12.02
N PRO A 715 32.27 17.42 -11.46
CA PRO A 715 33.31 16.44 -11.19
C PRO A 715 32.89 15.45 -10.10
N ALA A 716 33.54 14.29 -10.07
CA ALA A 716 33.39 13.34 -8.98
C ALA A 716 33.80 13.96 -7.61
N VAL A 717 33.28 13.39 -6.51
CA VAL A 717 33.65 13.84 -5.16
C VAL A 717 35.10 13.43 -4.85
N PRO A 718 35.99 14.34 -4.42
CA PRO A 718 37.38 13.99 -4.12
C PRO A 718 37.51 13.17 -2.83
N ASN A 719 38.41 12.18 -2.85
CA ASN A 719 38.76 11.40 -1.67
C ASN A 719 39.90 12.06 -0.88
N GLN A 720 39.72 12.26 0.41
CA GLN A 720 40.72 12.85 1.30
C GLN A 720 41.90 11.88 1.55
N ILE A 721 43.09 12.42 1.79
CA ILE A 721 44.34 11.67 2.03
C ILE A 721 44.96 12.07 3.38
N SER A 722 45.15 13.36 3.65
CA SER A 722 45.82 13.85 4.85
C SER A 722 45.19 15.16 5.35
N PRO A 723 45.16 15.43 6.69
CA PRO A 723 45.43 14.50 7.78
C PRO A 723 44.41 13.35 7.79
N PRO A 724 44.82 12.09 8.03
CA PRO A 724 43.89 10.97 8.12
C PRO A 724 42.82 11.19 9.18
N ASN A 725 41.61 10.67 8.96
CA ASN A 725 40.51 10.84 9.89
C ASN A 725 40.89 10.34 11.31
N PHE A 726 40.51 11.11 12.32
CA PHE A 726 40.81 10.91 13.74
C PHE A 726 42.28 11.13 14.18
N THR A 727 43.17 11.64 13.32
CA THR A 727 44.58 11.90 13.68
C THR A 727 44.70 12.94 14.81
N THR A 728 45.57 12.68 15.80
CA THR A 728 45.87 13.57 16.93
C THR A 728 47.31 14.08 16.87
N GLY A 729 47.59 15.22 17.52
CA GLY A 729 48.94 15.79 17.54
C GLY A 729 49.36 16.46 16.23
N THR A 730 48.40 16.84 15.38
CA THR A 730 48.65 17.49 14.08
C THR A 730 49.26 18.87 14.30
N SER A 731 50.17 19.34 13.43
CA SER A 731 50.63 20.75 13.45
C SER A 731 49.43 21.72 13.36
N ILE A 732 49.60 22.93 13.89
CA ILE A 732 48.59 23.98 13.76
C ILE A 732 48.49 24.57 12.34
N THR A 733 49.41 24.24 11.43
CA THR A 733 49.35 24.57 10.00
C THR A 733 49.31 23.30 9.13
N PRO A 734 48.24 22.49 9.24
CA PRO A 734 48.18 21.16 8.61
C PRO A 734 48.03 21.24 7.09
N THR A 735 48.87 20.52 6.34
CA THR A 735 48.61 20.29 4.91
C THR A 735 47.43 19.35 4.73
N LEU A 736 46.30 19.90 4.28
CA LEU A 736 45.14 19.14 3.81
C LEU A 736 45.41 18.65 2.38
N SER A 737 45.18 17.37 2.07
CA SER A 737 45.40 16.82 0.73
C SER A 737 44.40 15.74 0.34
N TRP A 738 44.16 15.57 -0.96
CA TRP A 738 43.14 14.69 -1.53
C TRP A 738 43.58 14.09 -2.88
N GLN A 739 42.86 13.08 -3.34
CA GLN A 739 43.00 12.51 -4.69
C GLN A 739 42.42 13.50 -5.72
N SER A 740 43.14 13.70 -6.82
CA SER A 740 42.62 14.43 -7.97
C SER A 740 41.51 13.64 -8.66
N VAL A 741 40.49 14.34 -9.15
CA VAL A 741 39.36 13.74 -9.89
C VAL A 741 39.36 14.19 -11.35
N ALA A 742 38.86 13.34 -12.25
CA ALA A 742 38.73 13.69 -13.66
C ALA A 742 37.79 14.89 -13.86
N GLN A 743 38.07 15.70 -14.89
CA GLN A 743 37.30 16.89 -15.26
C GLN A 743 37.13 17.97 -14.16
N ALA A 744 37.91 17.95 -13.07
CA ALA A 744 37.96 19.05 -12.11
C ALA A 744 38.95 20.14 -12.55
N ASP A 745 38.48 21.38 -12.64
CA ASP A 745 39.30 22.55 -12.92
C ASP A 745 39.95 23.10 -11.62
N ALA A 746 39.24 22.99 -10.49
CA ALA A 746 39.72 23.39 -9.18
C ALA A 746 38.98 22.66 -8.02
N TYR A 747 39.37 22.99 -6.78
CA TYR A 747 38.79 22.47 -5.55
C TYR A 747 38.37 23.58 -4.59
N ARG A 748 37.49 23.21 -3.66
CA ARG A 748 37.03 24.02 -2.53
C ARG A 748 37.15 23.22 -1.24
N VAL A 749 37.67 23.83 -0.19
CA VAL A 749 37.97 23.18 1.10
C VAL A 749 37.36 24.01 2.22
N GLN A 750 36.74 23.33 3.19
CA GLN A 750 36.23 23.93 4.42
C GLN A 750 36.89 23.29 5.63
N ILE A 751 37.21 24.11 6.64
CA ILE A 751 37.55 23.69 8.00
C ILE A 751 36.54 24.31 8.97
N ALA A 752 36.07 23.53 9.95
CA ALA A 752 35.14 23.96 11.00
C ALA A 752 35.57 23.46 12.39
N THR A 753 35.05 24.07 13.46
CA THR A 753 35.19 23.54 14.84
C THR A 753 34.12 22.50 15.20
N ASP A 754 33.11 22.31 14.35
CA ASP A 754 32.00 21.38 14.54
C ASP A 754 31.73 20.52 13.30
N GLY A 755 31.19 19.32 13.50
CA GLY A 755 30.87 18.38 12.42
C GLY A 755 29.70 18.78 11.53
N TYR A 756 28.94 19.83 11.86
CA TYR A 756 27.86 20.35 11.01
C TYR A 756 28.32 21.51 10.13
N PHE A 757 29.57 21.96 10.26
CA PHE A 757 30.12 23.15 9.58
C PHE A 757 29.31 24.42 9.87
N SER A 758 28.71 24.51 11.07
CA SER A 758 27.98 25.70 11.53
C SER A 758 28.90 26.83 11.97
N THR A 759 30.12 26.48 12.42
CA THR A 759 31.19 27.40 12.79
C THR A 759 32.42 27.13 11.90
N LEU A 760 32.40 27.70 10.70
CA LEU A 760 33.55 27.69 9.81
C LEU A 760 34.74 28.44 10.44
N VAL A 761 35.90 27.81 10.37
CA VAL A 761 37.20 28.38 10.73
C VAL A 761 37.79 29.05 9.50
N GLU A 762 37.74 28.35 8.36
CA GLU A 762 38.20 28.84 7.07
C GLU A 762 37.45 28.12 5.95
N GLU A 763 37.17 28.84 4.86
CA GLU A 763 36.72 28.28 3.60
C GLU A 763 37.52 28.91 2.46
N VAL A 764 38.00 28.07 1.56
CA VAL A 764 38.76 28.47 0.36
C VAL A 764 38.18 27.78 -0.86
N GLN A 765 38.22 28.47 -2.00
CA GLN A 765 37.73 28.00 -3.29
C GLN A 765 38.74 28.35 -4.39
N GLY A 766 38.74 27.61 -5.50
CA GLY A 766 39.64 27.87 -6.63
C GLY A 766 41.05 27.29 -6.49
N ILE A 767 41.26 26.30 -5.60
CA ILE A 767 42.56 25.62 -5.45
C ILE A 767 42.79 24.73 -6.68
N THR A 768 43.86 24.96 -7.45
CA THR A 768 44.18 24.14 -8.64
C THR A 768 45.08 22.94 -8.33
N GLN A 769 45.69 22.92 -7.14
CA GLN A 769 46.45 21.78 -6.60
C GLN A 769 45.53 20.79 -5.89
N ASN A 770 46.02 19.58 -5.60
CA ASN A 770 45.31 18.59 -4.79
C ASN A 770 45.67 18.66 -3.29
N SER A 771 46.17 19.81 -2.84
CA SER A 771 46.50 20.09 -1.45
C SER A 771 46.42 21.59 -1.13
N TRP A 772 46.22 21.91 0.14
CA TRP A 772 46.13 23.28 0.66
C TRP A 772 46.53 23.33 2.14
N VAL A 773 46.96 24.50 2.63
CA VAL A 773 47.38 24.74 4.02
C VAL A 773 46.56 25.91 4.56
N PRO A 774 45.85 25.76 5.70
CA PRO A 774 45.04 26.82 6.30
C PRO A 774 45.88 27.84 7.07
N ALA A 775 45.23 28.92 7.49
CA ALA A 775 45.75 29.81 8.51
C ALA A 775 46.04 29.06 9.84
N PRO A 776 46.98 29.55 10.67
CA PRO A 776 47.34 28.91 11.94
C PRO A 776 46.14 28.65 12.86
N LEU A 777 45.91 27.37 13.12
CA LEU A 777 44.83 26.87 13.97
C LEU A 777 45.17 27.01 15.46
N LEU A 778 44.17 26.96 16.33
CA LEU A 778 44.42 26.94 17.78
C LEU A 778 44.99 25.55 18.18
N PRO A 779 45.99 25.49 19.08
CA PRO A 779 46.54 24.24 19.57
C PRO A 779 45.53 23.46 20.43
N ASN A 780 45.73 22.15 20.55
CA ASN A 780 44.92 21.23 21.36
C ASN A 780 43.40 21.31 21.10
N ARG A 781 42.99 21.53 19.85
CA ARG A 781 41.58 21.65 19.43
C ARG A 781 41.24 20.68 18.30
N ILE A 782 40.01 20.16 18.34
CA ILE A 782 39.44 19.33 17.28
C ILE A 782 38.95 20.22 16.14
N TYR A 783 39.29 19.84 14.91
CA TYR A 783 38.82 20.47 13.67
C TYR A 783 38.22 19.42 12.74
N TYR A 784 37.20 19.82 11.99
CA TYR A 784 36.52 19.03 10.98
C TYR A 784 36.80 19.64 9.61
N TRP A 785 37.05 18.82 8.59
CA TRP A 785 37.32 19.31 7.25
C TRP A 785 36.74 18.41 6.15
N ARG A 786 36.43 19.04 5.01
CA ARG A 786 35.90 18.40 3.81
C ARG A 786 36.31 19.15 2.55
N VAL A 787 36.38 18.46 1.43
CA VAL A 787 36.79 18.99 0.12
C VAL A 787 35.77 18.66 -0.97
N GLY A 788 35.52 19.57 -1.89
CA GLY A 788 34.74 19.34 -3.10
C GLY A 788 35.50 19.82 -4.33
N ALA A 789 35.18 19.27 -5.49
CA ALA A 789 35.70 19.71 -6.78
C ALA A 789 34.73 20.67 -7.48
N THR A 790 35.26 21.45 -8.43
CA THR A 790 34.50 22.37 -9.26
C THR A 790 35.02 22.34 -10.70
N ASN A 791 34.12 22.54 -11.65
CA ASN A 791 34.43 22.75 -13.06
C ASN A 791 33.39 23.67 -13.73
N ALA A 792 33.51 23.89 -15.03
CA ALA A 792 32.57 24.69 -15.82
C ALA A 792 31.08 24.25 -15.72
N ALA A 793 30.78 22.99 -15.40
CA ALA A 793 29.41 22.49 -15.20
C ALA A 793 28.87 22.76 -13.79
N GLY A 794 29.75 22.98 -12.81
CA GLY A 794 29.41 23.32 -11.44
C GLY A 794 30.21 22.56 -10.38
N ASN A 795 29.61 22.40 -9.21
CA ASN A 795 30.25 21.87 -8.01
C ASN A 795 29.86 20.41 -7.75
N SER A 796 30.86 19.56 -7.46
CA SER A 796 30.61 18.23 -6.87
C SER A 796 29.96 18.39 -5.48
N ASN A 797 29.39 17.32 -4.93
CA ASN A 797 29.19 17.25 -3.47
C ASN A 797 30.53 17.36 -2.72
N TYR A 798 30.50 17.78 -1.45
CA TYR A 798 31.69 17.68 -0.60
C TYR A 798 31.98 16.20 -0.26
N SER A 799 33.25 15.92 0.05
CA SER A 799 33.70 14.66 0.62
C SER A 799 32.96 14.33 1.92
N GLN A 800 33.15 13.09 2.38
CA GLN A 800 32.92 12.74 3.78
C GLN A 800 33.63 13.73 4.74
N ILE A 801 33.17 13.76 5.98
CA ILE A 801 33.69 14.69 7.00
C ILE A 801 34.80 13.97 7.76
N TRP A 802 36.02 14.49 7.66
CA TRP A 802 37.16 14.01 8.44
C TRP A 802 37.47 14.96 9.58
N ARG A 803 37.91 14.44 10.72
CA ARG A 803 38.36 15.26 11.86
C ARG A 803 39.81 14.98 12.22
N PHE A 804 40.49 15.98 12.77
CA PHE A 804 41.81 15.84 13.38
C PHE A 804 41.92 16.74 14.62
N THR A 805 42.88 16.45 15.49
CA THR A 805 43.20 17.27 16.67
C THR A 805 44.58 17.88 16.51
N THR A 806 44.69 19.19 16.68
CA THR A 806 45.99 19.89 16.73
C THR A 806 46.77 19.53 18.00
N GLY A 807 48.09 19.48 17.92
CA GLY A 807 48.98 19.27 19.07
C GLY A 807 49.26 20.55 19.86
N ASN A 808 50.27 20.48 20.73
CA ASN A 808 50.89 21.67 21.32
C ASN A 808 51.57 22.49 20.21
N GLY A 809 51.22 23.77 20.10
CA GLY A 809 51.96 24.69 19.23
C GLY A 809 53.37 24.93 19.77
N THR A 810 54.33 25.15 18.88
CA THR A 810 55.66 25.62 19.27
C THR A 810 55.63 27.12 19.63
N ALA A 811 56.60 27.59 20.42
CA ALA A 811 56.66 29.00 20.83
C ALA A 811 56.83 30.01 19.66
N LEU A 812 57.17 29.53 18.46
CA LEU A 812 57.17 30.33 17.22
C LEU A 812 55.79 30.36 16.54
N GLU A 813 55.02 29.29 16.68
CA GLU A 813 53.67 29.13 16.11
C GLU A 813 52.59 29.89 16.90
N GLU A 814 52.70 29.95 18.24
CA GLU A 814 51.74 30.69 19.08
C GLU A 814 51.74 32.21 18.82
N ASN A 815 52.85 32.77 18.33
CA ASN A 815 52.97 34.19 17.96
C ASN A 815 52.18 34.58 16.70
N LEU A 816 51.55 33.63 16.01
CA LEU A 816 50.75 33.86 14.80
C LEU A 816 49.23 33.96 15.08
N LEU A 817 48.81 33.79 16.33
CA LEU A 817 47.40 33.84 16.72
C LEU A 817 46.90 35.29 16.90
N PRO A 818 45.72 35.67 16.38
CA PRO A 818 45.21 37.04 16.49
C PRO A 818 44.78 37.38 17.93
N ALA A 819 45.13 38.59 18.37
CA ALA A 819 44.83 39.07 19.72
C ALA A 819 43.33 39.35 19.95
N LEU A 820 42.83 38.97 21.13
CA LEU A 820 41.46 39.25 21.58
C LEU A 820 41.11 40.76 21.53
N SER A 821 39.99 41.08 20.90
CA SER A 821 39.48 42.43 20.71
C SER A 821 38.00 42.57 21.12
N ASN A 822 37.56 43.80 21.36
CA ASN A 822 36.14 44.12 21.51
C ASN A 822 35.48 44.13 20.12
N SER A 823 34.38 43.42 19.93
CA SER A 823 33.60 43.44 18.69
C SER A 823 32.14 43.09 18.94
N LEU A 824 31.23 43.80 18.29
CA LEU A 824 29.81 43.49 18.24
C LEU A 824 29.48 42.74 16.95
N HIS A 825 28.94 41.53 17.04
CA HIS A 825 28.63 40.72 15.87
C HIS A 825 27.22 40.99 15.33
N ARG A 826 27.00 40.61 14.07
CA ARG A 826 25.66 40.65 13.46
C ARG A 826 24.72 39.69 14.18
N ASN A 827 23.49 40.15 14.42
CA ASN A 827 22.46 39.35 15.05
C ASN A 827 21.94 38.26 14.09
N PHE A 828 21.45 37.15 14.64
CA PHE A 828 20.79 36.09 13.88
C PHE A 828 19.54 35.57 14.60
N PRO A 829 18.43 35.29 13.89
CA PRO A 829 18.19 35.62 12.47
C PRO A 829 18.12 37.14 12.22
N ASN A 830 18.30 37.57 10.96
CA ASN A 830 18.08 38.96 10.53
C ASN A 830 17.69 38.98 9.03
N PRO A 831 16.42 39.27 8.67
CA PRO A 831 15.33 39.71 9.53
C PRO A 831 14.88 38.67 10.57
N PHE A 832 14.20 39.11 11.62
CA PHE A 832 13.73 38.23 12.71
C PHE A 832 12.26 38.44 13.09
N ASN A 833 11.64 37.40 13.65
CA ASN A 833 10.27 37.41 14.15
C ASN A 833 10.06 36.28 15.19
N PRO A 834 9.61 36.53 16.42
CA PRO A 834 9.68 37.80 17.15
C PRO A 834 11.07 38.04 17.77
N SER A 835 11.97 37.04 17.78
CA SER A 835 13.24 37.10 18.53
C SER A 835 14.51 36.90 17.71
N THR A 836 15.63 37.48 18.17
CA THR A 836 16.97 37.33 17.60
C THR A 836 18.03 37.24 18.69
N THR A 837 19.11 36.50 18.41
CA THR A 837 20.33 36.48 19.24
C THR A 837 21.33 37.52 18.76
N ILE A 838 21.94 38.24 19.70
CA ILE A 838 23.01 39.23 19.51
C ILE A 838 24.26 38.72 20.24
N SER A 839 25.37 38.57 19.52
CA SER A 839 26.63 38.06 20.06
C SER A 839 27.72 39.14 20.04
N PHE A 840 28.67 39.07 20.96
CA PHE A 840 29.81 39.98 21.02
C PHE A 840 31.03 39.38 21.73
N SER A 841 32.21 39.90 21.43
CA SER A 841 33.48 39.62 22.13
C SER A 841 33.96 40.83 22.92
N VAL A 842 34.66 40.58 24.03
CA VAL A 842 35.33 41.59 24.85
C VAL A 842 36.78 41.18 25.15
N LYS A 843 37.68 42.15 25.01
CA LYS A 843 39.12 42.04 25.30
C LYS A 843 39.41 41.86 26.79
N ASN A 844 38.58 42.44 27.67
CA ASN A 844 38.73 42.32 29.12
C ASN A 844 37.36 42.21 29.81
N PRO A 845 36.92 41.00 30.21
CA PRO A 845 35.62 40.80 30.88
C PRO A 845 35.57 41.35 32.32
N SER A 846 36.69 41.84 32.87
CA SER A 846 36.71 42.46 34.21
C SER A 846 36.14 43.88 34.24
N LEU A 847 35.94 44.49 33.06
CA LEU A 847 35.38 45.83 32.88
C LEU A 847 33.88 45.77 32.52
N PRO A 848 33.07 46.74 32.97
CA PRO A 848 31.65 46.77 32.68
C PRO A 848 31.37 47.16 31.22
N ILE A 849 30.32 46.56 30.66
CA ILE A 849 29.73 46.88 29.35
C ILE A 849 28.24 47.21 29.48
N ARG A 850 27.68 47.79 28.42
CA ARG A 850 26.24 47.92 28.20
C ARG A 850 25.86 47.46 26.79
N LEU A 851 24.80 46.65 26.68
CA LEU A 851 24.16 46.30 25.41
C LEU A 851 22.73 46.85 25.39
N GLU A 852 22.46 47.77 24.47
CA GLU A 852 21.27 48.62 24.46
C GLU A 852 20.62 48.68 23.07
N ILE A 853 19.28 48.65 23.01
CA ILE A 853 18.46 48.67 21.79
C ILE A 853 17.77 50.03 21.63
N TYR A 854 17.81 50.58 20.42
CA TYR A 854 17.32 51.90 20.06
C TYR A 854 16.38 51.86 18.85
N ASN A 855 15.42 52.79 18.79
CA ASN A 855 14.67 53.06 17.56
C ASN A 855 15.45 53.97 16.58
N THR A 856 14.94 54.14 15.37
CA THR A 856 15.54 55.02 14.34
C THR A 856 15.59 56.51 14.70
N ARG A 857 14.89 56.94 15.76
CA ARG A 857 14.95 58.30 16.31
C ARG A 857 15.99 58.44 17.43
N GLY A 858 16.78 57.40 17.70
CA GLY A 858 17.81 57.38 18.76
C GLY A 858 17.26 57.22 20.17
N GLN A 859 15.97 56.90 20.34
CA GLN A 859 15.38 56.68 21.66
C GLN A 859 15.70 55.26 22.15
N LEU A 860 16.19 55.13 23.38
CA LEU A 860 16.42 53.84 24.03
C LEU A 860 15.08 53.11 24.21
N LEU A 861 15.02 51.87 23.75
CA LEU A 861 13.86 50.98 23.88
C LEU A 861 14.07 49.91 24.95
N ARG A 862 15.27 49.32 24.99
CA ARG A 862 15.59 48.22 25.92
C ARG A 862 17.06 48.16 26.29
N CYS A 863 17.37 47.96 27.56
CA CYS A 863 18.71 47.56 28.01
C CYS A 863 18.74 46.04 28.15
N LEU A 864 19.50 45.33 27.29
CA LEU A 864 19.64 43.87 27.36
C LEU A 864 20.67 43.44 28.40
N TYR A 865 21.68 44.28 28.65
CA TYR A 865 22.73 43.99 29.62
C TYR A 865 23.41 45.26 30.11
N ALA A 866 23.72 45.33 31.40
CA ALA A 866 24.57 46.34 32.00
C ALA A 866 25.35 45.71 33.17
N GLY A 867 26.66 45.50 32.99
CA GLY A 867 27.47 44.81 33.99
C GLY A 867 28.80 44.28 33.44
N LYS A 868 29.54 43.56 34.27
CA LYS A 868 30.77 42.85 33.85
C LYS A 868 30.37 41.51 33.21
N PRO A 869 30.76 41.24 31.95
CA PRO A 869 30.38 40.01 31.26
C PRO A 869 31.08 38.79 31.88
N ALA A 870 30.40 37.64 31.90
CA ALA A 870 30.89 36.43 32.55
C ALA A 870 32.02 35.73 31.78
N ALA A 871 32.22 36.07 30.50
CA ALA A 871 33.25 35.50 29.62
C ALA A 871 33.71 36.54 28.58
N SER A 872 34.81 36.25 27.89
CA SER A 872 35.34 37.07 26.79
C SER A 872 34.48 37.05 25.52
N SER A 873 33.47 36.17 25.43
CA SER A 873 32.42 36.19 24.41
C SER A 873 31.08 35.83 25.04
N MET A 874 30.02 36.54 24.67
CA MET A 874 28.66 36.33 25.17
C MET A 874 27.62 36.51 24.05
N SER A 875 26.45 35.89 24.25
CA SER A 875 25.29 36.01 23.38
C SER A 875 24.04 36.28 24.22
N LEU A 876 23.18 37.18 23.75
CA LEU A 876 21.96 37.60 24.44
C LEU A 876 20.80 37.69 23.45
N GLN A 877 19.61 37.26 23.87
CA GLN A 877 18.42 37.27 23.03
C GLN A 877 17.60 38.55 23.24
N TRP A 878 17.09 39.13 22.15
CA TRP A 878 16.02 40.12 22.18
C TRP A 878 14.75 39.52 21.57
N ASP A 879 13.61 39.77 22.23
CA ASP A 879 12.27 39.24 21.95
C ASP A 879 11.38 40.23 21.17
N GLY A 880 11.95 41.33 20.69
CA GLY A 880 11.22 42.40 20.00
C GLY A 880 10.36 43.28 20.93
N ARG A 881 10.58 43.28 22.26
CA ARG A 881 9.84 44.11 23.23
C ARG A 881 10.69 45.21 23.86
N ASP A 882 10.05 46.32 24.25
CA ASP A 882 10.67 47.40 25.02
C ASP A 882 10.87 47.03 26.52
N ASP A 883 11.54 47.90 27.29
CA ASP A 883 11.77 47.76 28.74
C ASP A 883 10.46 47.69 29.57
N ARG A 884 9.29 47.98 28.98
CA ARG A 884 7.97 47.85 29.60
C ARG A 884 7.26 46.56 29.17
N GLY A 885 7.95 45.67 28.47
CA GLY A 885 7.42 44.40 27.96
C GLY A 885 6.47 44.56 26.76
N LYS A 886 6.30 45.77 26.21
CA LYS A 886 5.39 46.02 25.10
C LYS A 886 6.05 45.61 23.77
N PRO A 887 5.34 44.89 22.87
CA PRO A 887 5.88 44.56 21.55
C PRO A 887 6.18 45.82 20.73
N CYS A 888 7.39 45.88 20.18
CA CYS A 888 7.79 46.87 19.20
C CYS A 888 7.17 46.53 17.82
N PRO A 889 6.88 47.53 16.97
CA PRO A 889 6.37 47.28 15.61
C PRO A 889 7.44 46.66 14.69
N SER A 890 7.02 46.04 13.59
CA SER A 890 7.94 45.65 12.51
C SER A 890 8.70 46.88 12.00
N GLY A 891 9.99 46.75 11.75
CA GLY A 891 10.82 47.87 11.35
C GLY A 891 12.30 47.71 11.68
N VAL A 892 13.02 48.82 11.49
CA VAL A 892 14.47 48.91 11.72
C VAL A 892 14.76 49.34 13.15
N TYR A 893 15.66 48.62 13.81
CA TYR A 893 16.19 48.97 15.13
C TYR A 893 17.71 49.03 15.08
N LEU A 894 18.31 49.73 16.03
CA LEU A 894 19.76 49.77 16.23
C LEU A 894 20.10 49.12 17.57
N TYR A 895 21.23 48.43 17.65
CA TYR A 895 21.74 47.87 18.89
C TYR A 895 23.19 48.28 19.07
N ARG A 896 23.55 48.64 20.29
CA ARG A 896 24.83 49.26 20.61
C ARG A 896 25.47 48.57 21.79
N LEU A 897 26.73 48.19 21.62
CA LEU A 897 27.61 47.73 22.68
C LEU A 897 28.54 48.87 23.05
N SER A 898 28.59 49.23 24.34
CA SER A 898 29.49 50.25 24.86
C SER A 898 30.26 49.79 26.09
N SER A 899 31.50 50.23 26.20
CA SER A 899 32.37 50.12 27.38
C SER A 899 33.15 51.43 27.54
N GLN A 900 34.10 51.49 28.48
CA GLN A 900 34.90 52.70 28.73
C GLN A 900 35.63 53.24 27.48
N ASP A 901 36.19 52.35 26.67
CA ASP A 901 37.07 52.70 25.53
C ASP A 901 36.56 52.15 24.17
N PHE A 902 35.31 51.66 24.12
CA PHE A 902 34.75 51.03 22.92
C PHE A 902 33.26 51.31 22.78
N CYS A 903 32.81 51.61 21.56
CA CYS A 903 31.41 51.81 21.23
C CYS A 903 31.15 51.38 19.78
N GLU A 904 30.35 50.34 19.56
CA GLU A 904 29.96 49.85 18.24
C GLU A 904 28.44 49.70 18.15
N THR A 905 27.86 50.06 17.00
CA THR A 905 26.40 50.04 16.77
C THR A 905 26.08 49.37 15.44
N LEU A 906 25.16 48.41 15.47
CA LEU A 906 24.69 47.66 14.32
C LEU A 906 23.15 47.72 14.18
N LYS A 907 22.63 47.18 13.08
CA LYS A 907 21.22 47.26 12.67
C LYS A 907 20.50 45.91 12.77
N LEU A 908 19.30 45.92 13.35
CA LEU A 908 18.32 44.84 13.35
C LEU A 908 17.17 45.18 12.39
N LEU A 909 16.54 44.16 11.78
CA LEU A 909 15.28 44.29 11.04
C LEU A 909 14.25 43.30 11.57
N MET A 910 13.20 43.80 12.22
CA MET A 910 12.10 42.99 12.72
C MET A 910 10.98 42.93 11.68
N LEU A 911 10.53 41.72 11.35
CA LEU A 911 9.32 41.48 10.57
C LEU A 911 8.21 40.92 11.49
N LYS A 912 6.96 41.01 11.05
CA LYS A 912 5.81 40.33 11.68
C LYS A 912 5.36 39.18 10.79
#